data_AF-A0A1I0QIL8-F1
#
_entry.id   AF-A0A1I0QIL8-F1
#
_cell.length_a   1.000
_cell.length_b   1.000
_cell.length_c   1.000
_cell.angle_alpha   90.00
_cell.angle_beta   90.00
_cell.angle_gamma   90.00
#
_symmetry.space_group_name_H-M   'P 1'
#
loop_
_entity.id
_entity.type
_entity.pdbx_description
1 polymer ?
#
loop_
_entity_poly.entity_id
_entity_poly.type
_entity_poly.pdbx_seq_one_letter_code
_entity_poly.pdbx_strand_id
1 'polypeptide(L)'
;MENNEVNEEVKAQVEAEAETKAKAKKKKEKKPAKEKKAAKEKAVRKKSRAPLVALILIVGIFLRVLVCAGVGTMVVNYYDDQYKKNRAARHTTEEEDPDETTTEETEPTETTVDPNADDWTILVYMCGSNLESRSGIASEFIDWMNDETIADGVNVIVETGGSLAWNNTDPYFSGDSVQNVTIPANGLGRYKVEHDNVIDLGSAPAASMGSARTLSDFISWGASEYPAQKYMFVMWDHGFAEPYGCMEHDEVFYDDGNGGTVNSFDQTVGDDLYNDCLYLDEVRTGFMEGGVHFDLIAFNTCLTASIEVASAVAPYGDYMVASQESIPAAIGIPVQYLSFISEDTSCTGSDVADKILELYEEQTNEYTNQYSGDTAEFFSKGTMSKINLSCMEEFDQYMSEIWMEIYYTAYDMDEFTAIQTAASACENYGSEGNAPGNLIDLRSFLTEASAIFADTDADEQILALLDENVDSVYGTGRHESQGLSMYYPNVSYVQNLKATYEAMLNLNGIAYTDDQVNQIVDTCIEYYFDGYVDNIDFIDGYYWYAAFLEVRFSNYWTAPAAVATQVQSNILPGYASQSTVNPQTSDIEYEIVTDDSGNITLTITSGQSSVISVEQNIVNYSGSDDLELFVYLGSRAVEADPNDPSVYQSGIPDEWVRFNDYVVPTFILESTEDHITYATPAEINDEWAYIVFGYDIATGEFSLQYCIRADSLANIANNDIFTLNDGDEVSMLFYIQGYSDIPGYEDFVSVRPIYEPFTYDSSCEFNIDTLHQSFDADNDYFIEIMNFLIKDSFGNIIATETIESVYDTSGNLISFGINTDYDGRYTNLYDAMST
;
A
#
# COMPACT_ATOMS: atom_id res chain seq x y z
N MET A 1 55.59 43.43 38.45
CA MET A 1 54.43 44.34 38.41
C MET A 1 53.86 44.27 37.01
N GLU A 2 53.36 43.10 36.63
CA GLU A 2 52.98 42.78 35.24
C GLU A 2 51.74 41.87 35.20
N ASN A 3 50.99 41.80 36.30
CA ASN A 3 49.74 41.02 36.43
C ASN A 3 48.54 41.89 36.84
N ASN A 4 48.66 43.23 36.80
CA ASN A 4 47.55 44.14 37.08
C ASN A 4 47.10 44.98 35.88
N GLU A 5 47.86 45.04 34.78
CA GLU A 5 47.41 45.75 33.56
C GLU A 5 46.54 44.88 32.65
N VAL A 6 46.74 43.56 32.63
CA VAL A 6 45.95 42.63 31.80
C VAL A 6 44.48 42.50 32.27
N ASN A 7 44.21 42.81 33.55
CA ASN A 7 42.86 42.68 34.11
C ASN A 7 41.96 43.91 33.92
N GLU A 8 42.52 45.10 33.66
CA GLU A 8 41.72 46.29 33.34
C GLU A 8 41.35 46.36 31.85
N GLU A 9 42.21 45.86 30.96
CA GLU A 9 41.94 45.84 29.51
C GLU A 9 40.81 44.88 29.13
N VAL A 10 40.75 43.69 29.75
CA VAL A 10 39.67 42.71 29.54
C VAL A 10 38.33 43.23 30.08
N LYS A 11 38.35 44.00 31.19
CA LYS A 11 37.13 44.54 31.79
C LYS A 11 36.53 45.69 30.96
N ALA A 12 37.37 46.51 30.34
CA ALA A 12 36.94 47.57 29.42
C ALA A 12 36.36 47.01 28.11
N GLN A 13 36.88 45.88 27.61
CA GLN A 13 36.36 45.22 26.41
C GLN A 13 34.97 44.60 26.64
N VAL A 14 34.74 43.98 27.81
CA VAL A 14 33.44 43.38 28.16
C VAL A 14 32.35 44.43 28.37
N GLU A 15 32.69 45.59 28.94
CA GLU A 15 31.71 46.70 29.11
C GLU A 15 31.37 47.39 27.77
N ALA A 16 32.32 47.48 26.82
CA ALA A 16 32.07 48.03 25.49
C ALA A 16 31.20 47.12 24.60
N GLU A 17 31.34 45.79 24.73
CA GLU A 17 30.46 44.83 24.03
C GLU A 17 29.04 44.82 24.60
N ALA A 18 28.89 45.03 25.91
CA ALA A 18 27.59 45.12 26.57
C ALA A 18 26.79 46.38 26.14
N GLU A 19 27.44 47.54 25.98
CA GLU A 19 26.79 48.75 25.47
C GLU A 19 26.41 48.65 23.98
N THR A 20 27.18 47.90 23.19
CA THR A 20 26.91 47.72 21.76
C THR A 20 25.72 46.79 21.53
N LYS A 21 25.59 45.71 22.33
CA LYS A 21 24.42 44.82 22.33
C LYS A 21 23.15 45.53 22.84
N ALA A 22 23.27 46.44 23.81
CA ALA A 22 22.13 47.23 24.31
C ALA A 22 21.60 48.25 23.29
N LYS A 23 22.46 48.84 22.44
CA LYS A 23 22.05 49.74 21.36
C LYS A 23 21.46 49.01 20.15
N ALA A 24 21.90 47.79 19.86
CA ALA A 24 21.30 46.94 18.82
C ALA A 24 19.87 46.49 19.18
N LYS A 25 19.60 46.25 20.48
CA LYS A 25 18.27 45.84 20.96
C LYS A 25 17.22 46.96 20.88
N LYS A 26 17.62 48.24 20.92
CA LYS A 26 16.72 49.40 20.79
C LYS A 26 16.38 49.81 19.35
N LYS A 27 16.97 49.20 18.33
CA LYS A 27 16.72 49.54 16.91
C LYS A 27 15.80 48.55 16.17
N LYS A 28 15.40 47.44 16.79
CA LYS A 28 14.46 46.44 16.23
C LYS A 28 12.97 46.69 16.56
N GLU A 29 12.64 47.75 17.29
CA GLU A 29 11.25 48.15 17.56
C GLU A 29 10.87 49.38 16.72
N LYS A 30 10.59 49.16 15.43
CA LYS A 30 9.72 50.02 14.58
C LYS A 30 9.56 49.39 13.19
N LYS A 31 8.81 48.29 13.14
CA LYS A 31 8.00 47.84 11.98
C LYS A 31 6.59 47.54 12.52
N PRO A 32 5.51 47.78 11.77
CA PRO A 32 4.18 48.02 12.33
C PRO A 32 3.63 46.78 13.03
N ALA A 33 3.12 46.96 14.25
CA ALA A 33 2.63 45.91 15.14
C ALA A 33 1.39 45.12 14.62
N LYS A 34 0.96 45.36 13.38
CA LYS A 34 -0.16 44.65 12.74
C LYS A 34 0.29 43.34 12.08
N GLU A 35 1.37 43.34 11.30
CA GLU A 35 1.90 42.13 10.62
C GLU A 35 2.38 41.07 11.62
N LYS A 36 3.08 41.49 12.69
CA LYS A 36 3.51 40.57 13.76
C LYS A 36 2.37 40.00 14.58
N LYS A 37 1.18 40.63 14.57
CA LYS A 37 0.00 40.13 15.27
C LYS A 37 -0.74 39.12 14.40
N ALA A 38 -0.88 39.40 13.10
CA ALA A 38 -1.43 38.47 12.12
C ALA A 38 -0.58 37.19 12.01
N ALA A 39 0.75 37.31 11.88
CA ALA A 39 1.65 36.15 11.85
C ALA A 39 1.63 35.33 13.17
N LYS A 40 1.45 36.00 14.32
CA LYS A 40 1.27 35.30 15.60
C LYS A 40 -0.11 34.65 15.73
N GLU A 41 -1.15 35.24 15.17
CA GLU A 41 -2.51 34.66 15.15
C GLU A 41 -2.59 33.47 14.18
N LYS A 42 -1.95 33.53 12.98
CA LYS A 42 -1.77 32.38 12.06
C LYS A 42 -0.97 31.25 12.75
N ALA A 43 0.17 31.56 13.38
CA ALA A 43 1.00 30.55 14.07
C ALA A 43 0.33 29.93 15.31
N VAL A 44 -0.53 30.67 16.02
CA VAL A 44 -1.30 30.14 17.16
C VAL A 44 -2.48 29.28 16.69
N ARG A 45 -3.09 29.59 15.54
CA ARG A 45 -4.10 28.74 14.88
C ARG A 45 -3.50 27.40 14.41
N LYS A 46 -2.28 27.40 13.85
CA LYS A 46 -1.55 26.19 13.43
C LYS A 46 -1.29 25.24 14.61
N LYS A 47 -0.89 25.77 15.77
CA LYS A 47 -0.63 24.97 17.00
C LYS A 47 -1.88 24.48 17.75
N SER A 48 -3.06 25.07 17.56
CA SER A 48 -4.28 24.64 18.25
C SER A 48 -5.07 23.54 17.51
N ARG A 49 -4.51 22.98 16.43
CA ARG A 49 -5.21 22.11 15.48
C ARG A 49 -4.61 20.72 15.23
N ALA A 50 -3.53 20.34 15.93
CA ALA A 50 -3.14 18.93 16.08
C ALA A 50 -4.34 17.99 16.37
N PRO A 51 -5.34 18.35 17.20
CA PRO A 51 -6.52 17.50 17.43
C PRO A 51 -7.57 17.50 16.30
N LEU A 52 -7.52 18.40 15.32
CA LEU A 52 -8.47 18.43 14.19
C LEU A 52 -7.97 17.52 13.04
N VAL A 53 -6.66 17.48 12.81
CA VAL A 53 -6.00 16.56 11.87
C VAL A 53 -6.19 15.10 12.32
N ALA A 54 -6.06 14.83 13.62
CA ALA A 54 -6.35 13.52 14.21
C ALA A 54 -7.82 13.08 14.00
N LEU A 55 -8.77 14.02 14.05
CA LEU A 55 -10.19 13.71 13.80
C LEU A 55 -10.47 13.40 12.31
N ILE A 56 -9.76 14.07 11.38
CA ILE A 56 -9.87 13.82 9.93
C ILE A 56 -9.30 12.45 9.57
N LEU A 57 -8.20 12.03 10.21
CA LEU A 57 -7.64 10.68 10.07
C LEU A 57 -8.63 9.59 10.53
N ILE A 58 -9.28 9.79 11.69
CA ILE A 58 -10.30 8.87 12.23
C ILE A 58 -11.55 8.81 11.32
N VAL A 59 -11.99 9.92 10.74
CA VAL A 59 -13.14 9.94 9.82
C VAL A 59 -12.78 9.31 8.47
N GLY A 60 -11.54 9.43 8.00
CA GLY A 60 -11.02 8.72 6.83
C GLY A 60 -11.07 7.20 6.99
N ILE A 61 -10.79 6.69 8.20
CA ILE A 61 -10.93 5.27 8.55
C ILE A 61 -12.41 4.82 8.48
N PHE A 62 -13.34 5.63 9.00
CA PHE A 62 -14.79 5.34 8.95
C PHE A 62 -15.39 5.26 7.53
N LEU A 63 -14.78 5.94 6.56
CA LEU A 63 -15.26 5.96 5.18
C LEU A 63 -14.79 4.75 4.36
N ARG A 64 -13.70 4.11 4.77
CA ARG A 64 -13.17 2.88 4.16
C ARG A 64 -14.11 1.69 4.35
N VAL A 65 -14.83 1.63 5.47
CA VAL A 65 -15.78 0.56 5.81
C VAL A 65 -17.12 0.70 5.07
N LEU A 66 -17.59 1.93 4.84
CA LEU A 66 -18.90 2.17 4.22
C LEU A 66 -18.92 1.94 2.71
N VAL A 67 -17.77 2.09 2.03
CA VAL A 67 -17.66 1.76 0.60
C VAL A 67 -17.67 0.24 0.41
N CYS A 68 -17.04 -0.54 1.30
CA CYS A 68 -17.00 -2.01 1.18
C CYS A 68 -18.29 -2.73 1.64
N ALA A 69 -19.05 -2.18 2.60
CA ALA A 69 -20.27 -2.81 3.11
C ALA A 69 -21.43 -2.92 2.09
N GLY A 70 -21.46 -2.07 1.06
CA GLY A 70 -22.42 -2.18 -0.06
C GLY A 70 -21.99 -3.15 -1.16
N VAL A 71 -20.68 -3.41 -1.26
CA VAL A 71 -20.01 -4.05 -2.40
C VAL A 71 -20.16 -5.57 -2.37
N GLY A 72 -19.93 -6.24 -1.24
CA GLY A 72 -19.84 -7.72 -1.21
C GLY A 72 -21.12 -8.49 -1.54
N THR A 73 -22.32 -7.89 -1.41
CA THR A 73 -23.60 -8.63 -1.62
C THR A 73 -24.29 -8.26 -2.94
N MET A 74 -24.04 -7.07 -3.50
CA MET A 74 -24.63 -6.61 -4.76
C MET A 74 -23.76 -6.91 -5.99
N VAL A 75 -22.42 -6.93 -5.84
CA VAL A 75 -21.46 -7.27 -6.92
C VAL A 75 -21.71 -8.66 -7.51
N VAL A 76 -21.98 -9.64 -6.65
CA VAL A 76 -22.07 -11.06 -7.01
C VAL A 76 -23.25 -11.38 -7.94
N ASN A 77 -24.35 -10.62 -7.84
CA ASN A 77 -25.54 -10.85 -8.67
C ASN A 77 -25.58 -9.97 -9.94
N TYR A 78 -24.75 -8.92 -10.01
CA TYR A 78 -24.73 -7.95 -11.11
C TYR A 78 -23.62 -8.23 -12.13
N TYR A 79 -22.42 -8.62 -11.68
CA TYR A 79 -21.24 -8.73 -12.55
C TYR A 79 -21.20 -9.98 -13.44
N ASP A 80 -21.76 -11.12 -12.99
CA ASP A 80 -21.80 -12.38 -13.78
C ASP A 80 -22.57 -12.22 -15.12
N ASP A 81 -23.59 -11.36 -15.16
CA ASP A 81 -24.43 -11.15 -16.36
C ASP A 81 -24.00 -9.94 -17.22
N GLN A 82 -23.15 -9.04 -16.72
CA GLN A 82 -22.70 -7.82 -17.43
C GLN A 82 -21.27 -7.94 -17.98
N TYR A 83 -20.33 -8.49 -17.20
CA TYR A 83 -18.94 -8.66 -17.63
C TYR A 83 -18.83 -9.53 -18.90
N LYS A 84 -19.61 -10.62 -18.98
CA LYS A 84 -19.74 -11.48 -20.18
C LYS A 84 -20.36 -10.75 -21.39
N LYS A 85 -21.16 -9.69 -21.17
CA LYS A 85 -21.74 -8.86 -22.25
C LYS A 85 -20.78 -7.75 -22.71
N ASN A 86 -19.96 -7.22 -21.81
CA ASN A 86 -19.01 -6.13 -22.07
C ASN A 86 -17.78 -6.60 -22.85
N ARG A 87 -17.25 -7.79 -22.51
CA ARG A 87 -16.23 -8.47 -23.33
C ARG A 87 -16.72 -8.73 -24.76
N ALA A 88 -18.00 -9.04 -24.93
CA ALA A 88 -18.61 -9.19 -26.24
C ALA A 88 -18.82 -7.85 -26.96
N ALA A 89 -19.14 -6.76 -26.23
CA ALA A 89 -19.30 -5.43 -26.81
C ALA A 89 -17.98 -4.84 -27.30
N ARG A 90 -16.90 -4.92 -26.50
CA ARG A 90 -15.55 -4.47 -26.87
C ARG A 90 -14.96 -5.21 -28.08
N HIS A 91 -15.31 -6.49 -28.27
CA HIS A 91 -14.90 -7.29 -29.44
C HIS A 91 -15.85 -7.23 -30.65
N THR A 92 -17.00 -6.56 -30.57
CA THR A 92 -17.94 -6.43 -31.72
C THR A 92 -17.75 -5.17 -32.56
N THR A 93 -16.86 -4.28 -32.16
CA THR A 93 -16.19 -3.36 -33.08
C THR A 93 -15.09 -4.14 -33.81
N GLU A 94 -15.50 -4.96 -34.78
CA GLU A 94 -14.61 -5.33 -35.90
C GLU A 94 -14.20 -4.01 -36.56
N GLU A 95 -13.00 -3.51 -36.24
CA GLU A 95 -12.31 -2.60 -37.14
C GLU A 95 -12.08 -3.36 -38.44
N GLU A 96 -12.81 -2.96 -39.48
CA GLU A 96 -12.50 -3.35 -40.85
C GLU A 96 -11.06 -2.90 -41.15
N ASP A 97 -10.14 -3.86 -41.20
CA ASP A 97 -8.77 -3.77 -41.69
C ASP A 97 -8.68 -2.86 -42.94
N PRO A 98 -8.17 -1.61 -42.81
CA PRO A 98 -7.90 -0.77 -43.95
C PRO A 98 -6.46 -1.04 -44.39
N ASP A 99 -6.33 -2.06 -45.24
CA ASP A 99 -5.30 -2.23 -46.29
C ASP A 99 -4.07 -1.31 -46.14
N GLU A 100 -3.02 -1.83 -45.51
CA GLU A 100 -1.59 -1.50 -45.65
C GLU A 100 -1.28 -0.19 -46.40
N THR A 101 -1.63 0.96 -45.81
CA THR A 101 -1.02 2.24 -46.16
C THR A 101 -0.14 2.69 -45.02
N THR A 102 1.17 2.57 -45.22
CA THR A 102 2.24 3.21 -44.45
C THR A 102 1.83 4.60 -43.99
N THR A 103 1.36 4.70 -42.75
CA THR A 103 1.26 5.96 -42.02
C THR A 103 2.67 6.33 -41.59
N GLU A 104 3.23 7.35 -42.22
CA GLU A 104 4.42 8.02 -41.70
C GLU A 104 4.10 8.46 -40.27
N GLU A 105 4.90 8.01 -39.30
CA GLU A 105 5.02 8.66 -37.99
C GLU A 105 5.20 10.16 -38.25
N THR A 106 4.18 10.94 -37.95
CA THR A 106 4.34 12.39 -37.86
C THR A 106 5.08 12.67 -36.57
N GLU A 107 6.40 12.75 -36.67
CA GLU A 107 7.27 13.43 -35.73
C GLU A 107 6.56 14.69 -35.19
N PRO A 108 6.55 14.93 -33.87
CA PRO A 108 5.93 16.12 -33.31
C PRO A 108 6.58 17.33 -33.96
N THR A 109 5.79 18.13 -34.66
CA THR A 109 6.25 19.39 -35.22
C THR A 109 6.84 20.23 -34.10
N GLU A 110 8.16 20.48 -34.14
CA GLU A 110 8.85 21.45 -33.27
C GLU A 110 8.04 22.76 -33.25
N THR A 111 7.19 22.93 -32.24
CA THR A 111 6.49 24.17 -31.98
C THR A 111 7.55 25.15 -31.51
N THR A 112 7.97 26.05 -32.40
CA THR A 112 8.82 27.17 -32.02
C THR A 112 8.10 27.96 -30.92
N VAL A 113 8.58 27.84 -29.69
CA VAL A 113 7.96 28.46 -28.52
C VAL A 113 7.84 29.97 -28.73
N ASP A 114 6.67 30.55 -28.46
CA ASP A 114 6.45 31.99 -28.59
C ASP A 114 7.46 32.73 -27.70
N PRO A 115 8.30 33.63 -28.22
CA PRO A 115 9.24 34.40 -27.42
C PRO A 115 8.57 35.37 -26.42
N ASN A 116 7.24 35.49 -26.42
CA ASN A 116 6.45 36.19 -25.40
C ASN A 116 5.70 35.26 -24.45
N ALA A 117 5.90 33.94 -24.54
CA ALA A 117 5.35 32.98 -23.59
C ALA A 117 5.95 33.23 -22.19
N ASP A 118 5.16 32.93 -21.16
CA ASP A 118 5.61 32.99 -19.77
C ASP A 118 6.71 31.94 -19.52
N ASP A 119 7.43 32.05 -18.40
CA ASP A 119 8.53 31.12 -18.12
C ASP A 119 8.00 29.72 -17.79
N TRP A 120 6.94 29.65 -16.98
CA TRP A 120 6.33 28.40 -16.52
C TRP A 120 4.80 28.41 -16.58
N THR A 121 4.23 27.28 -16.98
CA THR A 121 2.81 26.96 -16.75
C THR A 121 2.71 25.64 -16.00
N ILE A 122 2.12 25.69 -14.82
CA ILE A 122 1.80 24.55 -13.97
C ILE A 122 0.29 24.28 -14.12
N LEU A 123 -0.05 23.13 -14.70
CA LEU A 123 -1.42 22.65 -14.84
C LEU A 123 -1.72 21.67 -13.71
N VAL A 124 -2.70 22.01 -12.86
CA VAL A 124 -3.13 21.19 -11.73
C VAL A 124 -4.52 20.65 -12.06
N TYR A 125 -4.58 19.35 -12.35
CA TYR A 125 -5.83 18.62 -12.55
C TYR A 125 -6.24 18.04 -11.20
N MET A 126 -7.33 18.55 -10.64
CA MET A 126 -7.70 18.31 -9.24
C MET A 126 -9.14 17.80 -9.16
N CYS A 127 -9.34 16.48 -9.21
CA CYS A 127 -10.63 15.91 -8.85
C CYS A 127 -10.86 16.09 -7.36
N GLY A 128 -11.92 16.82 -6.99
CA GLY A 128 -12.20 17.08 -5.59
C GLY A 128 -12.55 15.81 -4.82
N SER A 129 -13.24 14.86 -5.48
CA SER A 129 -13.66 13.57 -4.95
C SER A 129 -14.28 13.66 -3.53
N ASN A 130 -14.20 12.55 -2.80
CA ASN A 130 -14.53 12.53 -1.38
C ASN A 130 -13.47 13.24 -0.51
N LEU A 131 -12.26 13.51 -1.02
CA LEU A 131 -11.23 14.26 -0.29
C LEU A 131 -11.69 15.69 -0.02
N GLU A 132 -12.42 16.28 -0.96
CA GLU A 132 -13.07 17.57 -0.81
C GLU A 132 -14.39 17.44 -0.08
N SER A 133 -15.32 16.57 -0.53
CA SER A 133 -16.69 16.58 0.00
C SER A 133 -16.79 16.21 1.48
N ARG A 134 -15.84 15.39 1.96
CA ARG A 134 -15.84 14.89 3.34
C ARG A 134 -14.78 15.55 4.22
N SER A 135 -13.65 15.96 3.63
CA SER A 135 -12.47 16.42 4.38
C SER A 135 -11.99 17.82 4.00
N GLY A 136 -12.49 18.40 2.90
CA GLY A 136 -12.13 19.74 2.44
C GLY A 136 -10.68 19.90 1.97
N ILE A 137 -10.00 18.81 1.62
CA ILE A 137 -8.56 18.81 1.35
C ILE A 137 -8.23 19.55 0.05
N ALA A 138 -9.05 19.43 -1.00
CA ALA A 138 -8.81 20.17 -2.25
C ALA A 138 -8.84 21.69 -2.00
N SER A 139 -9.81 22.15 -1.20
CA SER A 139 -9.87 23.54 -0.74
C SER A 139 -8.64 23.95 0.09
N GLU A 140 -8.11 23.07 0.94
CA GLU A 140 -6.86 23.32 1.67
C GLU A 140 -5.64 23.42 0.75
N PHE A 141 -5.54 22.60 -0.30
CA PHE A 141 -4.45 22.70 -1.27
C PHE A 141 -4.50 24.01 -2.07
N ILE A 142 -5.69 24.46 -2.49
CA ILE A 142 -5.85 25.76 -3.17
C ILE A 142 -5.46 26.92 -2.24
N ASP A 143 -5.80 26.82 -0.94
CA ASP A 143 -5.37 27.76 0.10
C ASP A 143 -3.84 27.78 0.23
N TRP A 144 -3.21 26.60 0.32
CA TRP A 144 -1.76 26.51 0.46
C TRP A 144 -1.03 27.04 -0.78
N MET A 145 -1.50 26.72 -1.99
CA MET A 145 -0.93 27.26 -3.23
C MET A 145 -1.04 28.79 -3.29
N ASN A 146 -2.14 29.39 -2.80
CA ASN A 146 -2.32 30.84 -2.82
C ASN A 146 -1.47 31.56 -1.75
N ASP A 147 -1.07 30.86 -0.69
CA ASP A 147 -0.20 31.38 0.38
C ASP A 147 1.28 31.48 -0.10
N GLU A 148 1.65 30.74 -1.15
CA GLU A 148 2.99 30.73 -1.74
C GLU A 148 3.31 31.99 -2.57
N THR A 149 4.60 32.29 -2.74
CA THR A 149 5.03 33.38 -3.63
C THR A 149 4.96 32.90 -5.07
N ILE A 150 4.17 33.58 -5.89
CA ILE A 150 4.05 33.30 -7.33
C ILE A 150 4.54 34.54 -8.11
N ALA A 151 5.62 34.38 -8.87
CA ALA A 151 6.24 35.47 -9.62
C ALA A 151 5.47 35.80 -10.92
N ASP A 152 5.67 37.02 -11.42
CA ASP A 152 5.29 37.36 -12.80
C ASP A 152 6.02 36.41 -13.77
N GLY A 153 5.31 35.81 -14.73
CA GLY A 153 5.87 34.81 -15.64
C GLY A 153 5.69 33.35 -15.19
N VAL A 154 5.03 33.11 -14.06
CA VAL A 154 4.63 31.77 -13.59
C VAL A 154 3.09 31.69 -13.57
N ASN A 155 2.52 30.74 -14.30
CA ASN A 155 1.09 30.47 -14.30
C ASN A 155 0.79 29.20 -13.50
N VAL A 156 -0.09 29.30 -12.50
CA VAL A 156 -0.64 28.13 -11.79
C VAL A 156 -2.12 28.04 -12.13
N ILE A 157 -2.48 27.04 -12.94
CA ILE A 157 -3.82 26.88 -13.50
C ILE A 157 -4.44 25.60 -12.96
N VAL A 158 -5.59 25.72 -12.31
CA VAL A 158 -6.32 24.61 -11.69
C VAL A 158 -7.61 24.37 -12.47
N GLU A 159 -7.86 23.13 -12.90
CA GLU A 159 -9.21 22.67 -13.24
C GLU A 159 -9.71 21.73 -12.15
N THR A 160 -10.92 21.98 -11.65
CA THR A 160 -11.46 21.19 -10.54
C THR A 160 -12.98 21.05 -10.58
N GLY A 161 -13.46 19.97 -10.00
CA GLY A 161 -14.83 19.48 -10.03
C GLY A 161 -14.90 18.12 -9.32
N GLY A 162 -15.69 17.20 -9.85
CA GLY A 162 -15.68 15.79 -9.41
C GLY A 162 -16.01 15.51 -7.94
N SER A 163 -16.67 16.46 -7.25
CA SER A 163 -17.02 16.35 -5.84
C SER A 163 -18.48 16.72 -5.60
N LEU A 164 -19.16 15.97 -4.72
CA LEU A 164 -20.57 16.22 -4.38
C LEU A 164 -20.77 17.47 -3.51
N ALA A 165 -19.73 17.94 -2.82
CA ALA A 165 -19.81 19.10 -1.94
C ALA A 165 -18.46 19.81 -1.80
N TRP A 166 -18.50 21.13 -1.67
CA TRP A 166 -17.30 21.95 -1.48
C TRP A 166 -17.31 22.63 -0.12
N ASN A 167 -16.21 22.48 0.62
CA ASN A 167 -15.98 22.95 1.98
C ASN A 167 -15.18 24.26 2.03
N ASN A 168 -14.87 24.88 0.89
CA ASN A 168 -14.17 26.17 0.81
C ASN A 168 -14.88 27.33 1.52
N THR A 169 -16.15 27.18 1.92
CA THR A 169 -16.87 28.18 2.73
C THR A 169 -16.75 27.95 4.25
N ASP A 170 -16.02 26.93 4.69
CA ASP A 170 -15.76 26.67 6.10
C ASP A 170 -15.18 27.91 6.80
N PRO A 171 -15.56 28.20 8.06
CA PRO A 171 -14.99 29.32 8.82
C PRO A 171 -13.46 29.35 8.91
N TYR A 172 -12.78 28.24 8.63
CA TYR A 172 -11.34 28.15 8.47
C TYR A 172 -10.81 29.17 7.44
N PHE A 173 -11.40 29.17 6.24
CA PHE A 173 -11.04 30.00 5.09
C PHE A 173 -11.58 31.44 5.18
N SER A 174 -12.09 31.85 6.35
CA SER A 174 -12.69 33.17 6.54
C SER A 174 -11.68 34.29 6.24
N GLY A 175 -11.95 35.03 5.16
CA GLY A 175 -11.10 36.13 4.71
C GLY A 175 -9.95 35.70 3.81
N ASP A 176 -9.88 34.41 3.46
CA ASP A 176 -9.02 33.88 2.42
C ASP A 176 -9.68 34.00 1.03
N SER A 177 -8.87 33.98 -0.01
CA SER A 177 -9.33 34.06 -1.39
C SER A 177 -10.08 32.79 -1.82
N VAL A 178 -9.70 31.62 -1.31
CA VAL A 178 -10.35 30.33 -1.61
C VAL A 178 -11.83 30.29 -1.21
N GLN A 179 -12.24 31.06 -0.19
CA GLN A 179 -13.64 31.20 0.21
C GLN A 179 -14.54 31.84 -0.87
N ASN A 180 -13.94 32.55 -1.83
CA ASN A 180 -14.67 33.19 -2.92
C ASN A 180 -14.69 32.34 -4.21
N VAL A 181 -13.97 31.22 -4.23
CA VAL A 181 -13.97 30.27 -5.34
C VAL A 181 -15.38 29.68 -5.45
N THR A 182 -15.97 29.75 -6.64
CA THR A 182 -17.30 29.19 -6.90
C THR A 182 -17.17 28.07 -7.90
N ILE A 183 -17.22 26.82 -7.41
CA ILE A 183 -17.22 25.64 -8.28
C ILE A 183 -18.63 25.45 -8.85
N PRO A 184 -18.79 25.33 -10.18
CA PRO A 184 -20.09 25.08 -10.79
C PRO A 184 -20.65 23.71 -10.36
N ALA A 185 -21.90 23.69 -9.87
CA ALA A 185 -22.54 22.45 -9.41
C ALA A 185 -22.79 21.39 -10.49
N ASN A 186 -22.66 21.75 -11.77
CA ASN A 186 -22.79 20.83 -12.91
C ASN A 186 -21.83 21.30 -14.02
N GLY A 187 -20.53 21.28 -13.71
CA GLY A 187 -19.44 21.73 -14.57
C GLY A 187 -18.10 21.57 -13.88
N LEU A 188 -17.02 21.86 -14.60
CA LEU A 188 -15.67 21.92 -14.04
C LEU A 188 -15.23 23.38 -13.99
N GLY A 189 -14.76 23.85 -12.85
CA GLY A 189 -14.27 25.22 -12.66
C GLY A 189 -12.80 25.33 -13.06
N ARG A 190 -12.41 26.46 -13.68
CA ARG A 190 -11.03 26.76 -14.06
C ARG A 190 -10.56 28.01 -13.32
N TYR A 191 -9.40 27.94 -12.69
CA TYR A 191 -8.88 29.00 -11.83
C TYR A 191 -7.41 29.27 -12.10
N LYS A 192 -7.00 30.55 -12.00
CA LYS A 192 -5.60 30.94 -11.87
C LYS A 192 -5.31 31.26 -10.41
N VAL A 193 -4.34 30.56 -9.83
CA VAL A 193 -3.87 30.82 -8.46
C VAL A 193 -2.74 31.84 -8.51
N GLU A 194 -2.82 32.85 -7.65
CA GLU A 194 -1.82 33.89 -7.44
C GLU A 194 -1.60 34.09 -5.94
N HIS A 195 -0.53 34.79 -5.57
CA HIS A 195 -0.29 35.10 -4.15
C HIS A 195 -1.46 35.92 -3.56
N ASP A 196 -2.04 35.44 -2.46
CA ASP A 196 -3.22 35.98 -1.77
C ASP A 196 -4.50 36.08 -2.66
N ASN A 197 -4.58 35.37 -3.79
CA ASN A 197 -5.70 35.53 -4.74
C ASN A 197 -5.98 34.26 -5.59
N VAL A 198 -7.26 34.00 -5.87
CA VAL A 198 -7.67 32.97 -6.83
C VAL A 198 -8.65 33.59 -7.82
N ILE A 199 -8.29 33.55 -9.10
CA ILE A 199 -9.03 34.19 -10.19
C ILE A 199 -9.86 33.14 -10.92
N ASP A 200 -11.17 33.36 -10.98
CA ASP A 200 -12.09 32.58 -11.82
C ASP A 200 -11.85 32.87 -13.31
N LEU A 201 -11.49 31.82 -14.05
CA LEU A 201 -11.24 31.84 -15.50
C LEU A 201 -12.46 31.35 -16.30
N GLY A 202 -13.52 30.93 -15.62
CA GLY A 202 -14.71 30.32 -16.18
C GLY A 202 -14.80 28.83 -15.87
N SER A 203 -15.57 28.12 -16.69
CA SER A 203 -15.88 26.72 -16.47
C SER A 203 -15.92 25.93 -17.77
N ALA A 204 -15.50 24.67 -17.72
CA ALA A 204 -15.80 23.67 -18.74
C ALA A 204 -17.18 23.03 -18.49
N PRO A 205 -17.79 22.39 -19.51
CA PRO A 205 -19.02 21.60 -19.32
C PRO A 205 -18.87 20.52 -18.24
N ALA A 206 -19.99 20.03 -17.73
CA ALA A 206 -19.98 18.85 -16.85
C ALA A 206 -19.44 17.65 -17.62
N ALA A 207 -18.38 17.06 -17.10
CA ALA A 207 -17.75 15.85 -17.60
C ALA A 207 -17.07 15.15 -16.43
N SER A 208 -16.89 13.84 -16.53
CA SER A 208 -16.13 13.08 -15.55
C SER A 208 -14.67 13.51 -15.57
N MET A 209 -14.10 13.80 -14.40
CA MET A 209 -12.68 14.00 -14.26
C MET A 209 -11.89 12.68 -14.33
N GLY A 210 -12.58 11.54 -14.16
CA GLY A 210 -12.06 10.20 -14.36
C GLY A 210 -11.92 9.77 -15.83
N SER A 211 -12.03 10.67 -16.83
CA SER A 211 -12.01 10.30 -18.25
C SER A 211 -10.86 10.91 -19.05
N ALA A 212 -10.30 10.12 -19.98
CA ALA A 212 -9.19 10.55 -20.86
C ALA A 212 -9.48 11.86 -21.61
N ARG A 213 -10.75 12.06 -22.00
CA ARG A 213 -11.18 13.23 -22.75
C ARG A 213 -11.13 14.51 -21.92
N THR A 214 -11.57 14.47 -20.67
CA THR A 214 -11.53 15.66 -19.81
C THR A 214 -10.08 16.05 -19.52
N LEU A 215 -9.23 15.04 -19.26
CA LEU A 215 -7.78 15.24 -19.08
C LEU A 215 -7.13 15.91 -20.30
N SER A 216 -7.35 15.38 -21.50
CA SER A 216 -6.81 15.97 -22.75
C SER A 216 -7.35 17.36 -23.04
N ASP A 217 -8.66 17.58 -22.85
CA ASP A 217 -9.32 18.88 -23.03
C ASP A 217 -8.72 19.95 -22.09
N PHE A 218 -8.38 19.59 -20.85
CA PHE A 218 -7.72 20.49 -19.91
C PHE A 218 -6.27 20.79 -20.31
N ILE A 219 -5.48 19.77 -20.65
CA ILE A 219 -4.08 19.93 -21.07
C ILE A 219 -3.98 20.86 -22.28
N SER A 220 -4.73 20.54 -23.35
CA SER A 220 -4.74 21.33 -24.59
C SER A 220 -5.22 22.76 -24.36
N TRP A 221 -6.28 22.93 -23.56
CA TRP A 221 -6.78 24.27 -23.24
C TRP A 221 -5.78 25.08 -22.42
N GLY A 222 -5.17 24.48 -21.39
CA GLY A 222 -4.22 25.12 -20.51
C GLY A 222 -3.00 25.65 -21.28
N ALA A 223 -2.41 24.82 -22.14
CA ALA A 223 -1.28 25.23 -22.98
C ALA A 223 -1.66 26.30 -24.03
N SER A 224 -2.89 26.26 -24.55
CA SER A 224 -3.37 27.27 -25.51
C SER A 224 -3.60 28.65 -24.87
N GLU A 225 -4.19 28.69 -23.67
CA GLU A 225 -4.50 29.96 -23.00
C GLU A 225 -3.32 30.53 -22.20
N TYR A 226 -2.44 29.65 -21.70
CA TYR A 226 -1.27 29.99 -20.89
C TYR A 226 0.01 29.40 -21.50
N PRO A 227 0.41 29.85 -22.69
CA PRO A 227 1.63 29.36 -23.31
C PRO A 227 2.85 29.71 -22.46
N ALA A 228 3.70 28.72 -22.19
CA ALA A 228 4.95 28.87 -21.45
C ALA A 228 6.15 28.21 -22.15
N GLN A 229 7.35 28.55 -21.69
CA GLN A 229 8.60 27.88 -22.10
C GLN A 229 8.73 26.49 -21.47
N LYS A 230 8.20 26.31 -20.27
CA LYS A 230 8.25 25.06 -19.49
C LYS A 230 6.89 24.72 -18.94
N TYR A 231 6.59 23.43 -18.88
CA TYR A 231 5.31 22.92 -18.38
C TYR A 231 5.51 21.92 -17.26
N MET A 232 4.69 22.06 -16.22
CA MET A 232 4.53 21.05 -15.18
C MET A 232 3.08 20.60 -15.16
N PHE A 233 2.84 19.31 -15.06
CA PHE A 233 1.52 18.75 -14.82
C PHE A 233 1.45 18.20 -13.39
N VAL A 234 0.35 18.44 -12.69
CA VAL A 234 0.06 17.87 -11.36
C VAL A 234 -1.27 17.14 -11.44
N MET A 235 -1.23 15.82 -11.24
CA MET A 235 -2.41 14.98 -11.03
C MET A 235 -2.69 14.91 -9.53
N TRP A 236 -3.92 15.18 -9.10
CA TRP A 236 -4.26 15.36 -7.69
C TRP A 236 -5.60 14.69 -7.42
N ASP A 237 -5.56 13.58 -6.68
CA ASP A 237 -6.68 12.92 -6.00
C ASP A 237 -6.17 11.61 -5.34
N HIS A 238 -7.04 10.62 -5.14
CA HIS A 238 -6.68 9.22 -4.97
C HIS A 238 -5.92 8.68 -6.18
N GLY A 239 -5.09 7.68 -5.92
CA GLY A 239 -4.44 6.88 -6.94
C GLY A 239 -4.27 5.46 -6.48
N PHE A 240 -4.20 4.58 -7.48
CA PHE A 240 -3.82 3.20 -7.32
C PHE A 240 -3.25 2.75 -8.66
N ALA A 241 -1.97 2.36 -8.75
CA ALA A 241 -1.41 1.84 -10.01
C ALA A 241 -1.90 0.42 -10.30
N GLU A 242 -2.13 -0.36 -9.25
CA GLU A 242 -2.52 -1.75 -9.35
C GLU A 242 -4.05 -1.90 -9.56
N PRO A 243 -4.52 -3.01 -10.12
CA PRO A 243 -3.89 -3.76 -11.19
C PRO A 243 -4.28 -3.15 -12.54
N TYR A 244 -4.72 -1.90 -12.70
CA TYR A 244 -4.95 -1.33 -14.04
C TYR A 244 -4.93 0.20 -14.07
N GLY A 245 -4.40 0.82 -13.01
CA GLY A 245 -4.58 2.24 -12.72
C GLY A 245 -5.99 2.54 -12.18
N CYS A 246 -6.14 3.46 -11.25
CA CYS A 246 -7.43 4.09 -10.93
C CYS A 246 -7.14 5.39 -10.17
N MET A 247 -7.03 6.48 -10.93
CA MET A 247 -6.71 7.83 -10.44
C MET A 247 -7.93 8.74 -10.60
N GLU A 248 -8.02 9.85 -9.87
CA GLU A 248 -9.08 10.87 -10.08
C GLU A 248 -10.52 10.28 -9.93
N HIS A 249 -10.85 9.76 -8.74
CA HIS A 249 -12.13 9.11 -8.38
C HIS A 249 -13.28 10.12 -8.29
N ASP A 250 -13.92 10.41 -9.42
CA ASP A 250 -14.99 11.39 -9.54
C ASP A 250 -16.24 10.97 -8.71
N GLU A 251 -16.62 11.77 -7.72
CA GLU A 251 -17.78 11.49 -6.85
C GLU A 251 -19.13 11.88 -7.52
N VAL A 252 -19.09 12.59 -8.64
CA VAL A 252 -20.27 13.04 -9.39
C VAL A 252 -20.63 12.06 -10.50
N PHE A 253 -19.61 11.51 -11.20
CA PHE A 253 -19.77 10.59 -12.31
C PHE A 253 -19.43 9.16 -11.90
N TYR A 254 -20.28 8.22 -12.33
CA TYR A 254 -20.14 6.81 -12.02
C TYR A 254 -19.98 6.00 -13.32
N ASP A 255 -19.09 5.00 -13.34
CA ASP A 255 -18.95 4.06 -14.45
C ASP A 255 -20.26 3.28 -14.62
N ASP A 256 -20.81 3.27 -15.84
CA ASP A 256 -22.04 2.53 -16.19
C ASP A 256 -21.80 1.06 -16.57
N GLY A 257 -20.54 0.64 -16.54
CA GLY A 257 -20.05 -0.68 -16.90
C GLY A 257 -20.05 -0.96 -18.40
N ASN A 258 -20.51 -0.03 -19.25
CA ASN A 258 -20.63 -0.19 -20.70
C ASN A 258 -19.72 0.80 -21.47
N GLY A 259 -18.68 1.33 -20.81
CA GLY A 259 -17.78 2.34 -21.36
C GLY A 259 -18.39 3.73 -21.43
N GLY A 260 -19.43 3.99 -20.62
CA GLY A 260 -20.03 5.30 -20.42
C GLY A 260 -20.11 5.67 -18.95
N THR A 261 -20.64 6.85 -18.66
CA THR A 261 -20.78 7.34 -17.29
C THR A 261 -22.20 7.81 -16.99
N VAL A 262 -22.57 7.71 -15.70
CA VAL A 262 -23.80 8.22 -15.13
C VAL A 262 -23.49 9.43 -14.25
N ASN A 263 -24.09 10.58 -14.58
CA ASN A 263 -24.04 11.76 -13.72
C ASN A 263 -25.09 11.66 -12.60
N SER A 264 -24.63 11.64 -11.34
CA SER A 264 -25.46 11.53 -10.14
C SER A 264 -26.41 12.73 -9.91
N PHE A 265 -26.13 13.88 -10.52
CA PHE A 265 -27.02 15.04 -10.47
C PHE A 265 -28.19 14.97 -11.46
N ASP A 266 -28.05 14.19 -12.54
CA ASP A 266 -29.06 14.07 -13.59
C ASP A 266 -30.03 12.91 -13.34
N GLN A 267 -29.56 11.85 -12.67
CA GLN A 267 -30.38 10.68 -12.35
C GLN A 267 -29.94 9.99 -11.06
N THR A 268 -30.84 9.18 -10.51
CA THR A 268 -30.50 8.31 -9.37
C THR A 268 -29.52 7.25 -9.83
N VAL A 269 -28.35 7.22 -9.19
CA VAL A 269 -27.34 6.18 -9.34
C VAL A 269 -27.81 4.93 -8.59
N GLY A 270 -27.66 3.76 -9.19
CA GLY A 270 -27.90 2.50 -8.50
C GLY A 270 -26.81 2.23 -7.48
N ASP A 271 -27.09 1.40 -6.47
CA ASP A 271 -26.11 1.03 -5.45
C ASP A 271 -24.99 0.11 -6.02
N ASP A 272 -25.06 -0.23 -7.30
CA ASP A 272 -24.19 -1.13 -8.07
C ASP A 272 -23.18 -0.41 -8.99
N LEU A 273 -23.19 0.94 -9.02
CA LEU A 273 -22.25 1.72 -9.83
C LEU A 273 -21.12 2.30 -8.98
N TYR A 274 -19.94 2.43 -9.56
CA TYR A 274 -18.72 2.92 -8.90
C TYR A 274 -18.35 4.30 -9.42
N ASN A 275 -17.66 5.09 -8.61
CA ASN A 275 -17.07 6.35 -9.08
C ASN A 275 -16.22 6.08 -10.32
N ASP A 276 -16.37 6.94 -11.32
CA ASP A 276 -15.53 6.90 -12.51
C ASP A 276 -14.10 7.34 -12.14
N CYS A 277 -13.09 6.64 -12.64
CA CYS A 277 -11.68 6.94 -12.38
C CYS A 277 -10.86 6.72 -13.66
N LEU A 278 -9.74 7.44 -13.77
CA LEU A 278 -8.78 7.28 -14.85
C LEU A 278 -8.00 5.96 -14.71
N TYR A 279 -8.20 5.07 -15.67
CA TYR A 279 -7.37 3.88 -15.89
C TYR A 279 -6.06 4.24 -16.63
N LEU A 280 -5.06 3.36 -16.60
CA LEU A 280 -3.75 3.66 -17.20
C LEU A 280 -3.82 3.96 -18.71
N ASP A 281 -4.66 3.25 -19.46
CA ASP A 281 -4.88 3.51 -20.89
C ASP A 281 -5.50 4.90 -21.13
N GLU A 282 -6.39 5.33 -20.25
CA GLU A 282 -7.03 6.64 -20.28
C GLU A 282 -6.09 7.76 -19.86
N VAL A 283 -5.23 7.54 -18.86
CA VAL A 283 -4.14 8.47 -18.52
C VAL A 283 -3.28 8.71 -19.76
N ARG A 284 -2.78 7.62 -20.37
CA ARG A 284 -1.97 7.69 -21.59
C ARG A 284 -2.70 8.41 -22.72
N THR A 285 -3.95 8.03 -22.98
CA THR A 285 -4.78 8.65 -24.03
C THR A 285 -4.98 10.15 -23.77
N GLY A 286 -5.23 10.53 -22.52
CA GLY A 286 -5.40 11.93 -22.13
C GLY A 286 -4.13 12.77 -22.35
N PHE A 287 -2.95 12.26 -21.98
CA PHE A 287 -1.69 12.95 -22.27
C PHE A 287 -1.39 13.01 -23.78
N MET A 288 -1.59 11.91 -24.50
CA MET A 288 -1.39 11.82 -25.94
C MET A 288 -2.25 12.83 -26.70
N GLU A 289 -3.56 12.83 -26.45
CA GLU A 289 -4.51 13.73 -27.09
C GLU A 289 -4.37 15.17 -26.59
N GLY A 290 -3.92 15.36 -25.36
CA GLY A 290 -3.59 16.66 -24.78
C GLY A 290 -2.47 17.36 -25.56
N GLY A 291 -1.53 16.61 -26.14
CA GLY A 291 -0.57 17.10 -27.12
C GLY A 291 0.49 18.06 -26.55
N VAL A 292 0.81 17.93 -25.26
CA VAL A 292 1.81 18.75 -24.55
C VAL A 292 2.88 17.83 -24.00
N HIS A 293 4.14 18.23 -24.19
CA HIS A 293 5.29 17.61 -23.51
C HIS A 293 5.62 18.41 -22.25
N PHE A 294 5.82 17.73 -21.13
CA PHE A 294 6.02 18.33 -19.82
C PHE A 294 7.46 18.19 -19.34
N ASP A 295 8.04 19.26 -18.78
CA ASP A 295 9.33 19.20 -18.09
C ASP A 295 9.23 18.35 -16.80
N LEU A 296 8.04 18.27 -16.21
CA LEU A 296 7.76 17.48 -15.02
C LEU A 296 6.29 17.06 -14.95
N ILE A 297 6.03 15.76 -14.77
CA ILE A 297 4.71 15.20 -14.42
C ILE A 297 4.75 14.77 -12.96
N ALA A 298 3.88 15.33 -12.14
CA ALA A 298 3.86 15.11 -10.70
C ALA A 298 2.54 14.44 -10.30
N PHE A 299 2.62 13.23 -9.78
CA PHE A 299 1.48 12.48 -9.27
C PHE A 299 1.35 12.72 -7.78
N ASN A 300 0.45 13.63 -7.41
CA ASN A 300 -0.01 13.76 -6.03
C ASN A 300 -1.14 12.76 -5.76
N THR A 301 -0.84 11.49 -5.98
CA THR A 301 -1.75 10.35 -5.91
C THR A 301 -1.02 9.17 -5.28
N CYS A 302 -1.72 8.32 -4.54
CA CYS A 302 -1.12 7.16 -3.89
C CYS A 302 -0.63 6.12 -4.90
N LEU A 303 0.45 5.40 -4.55
CA LEU A 303 0.83 4.13 -5.20
C LEU A 303 1.07 4.28 -6.72
N THR A 304 1.70 5.36 -7.17
CA THR A 304 1.93 5.65 -8.59
C THR A 304 3.38 5.67 -9.02
N ALA A 305 4.37 5.60 -8.10
CA ALA A 305 5.76 5.35 -8.48
C ALA A 305 5.93 3.86 -8.82
N SER A 306 5.47 3.50 -10.01
CA SER A 306 5.48 2.15 -10.55
C SER A 306 5.98 2.17 -11.99
N ILE A 307 6.53 1.05 -12.46
CA ILE A 307 6.97 0.92 -13.85
C ILE A 307 5.81 1.08 -14.83
N GLU A 308 4.61 0.65 -14.44
CA GLU A 308 3.40 0.72 -15.25
C GLU A 308 3.02 2.18 -15.52
N VAL A 309 2.98 3.00 -14.48
CA VAL A 309 2.66 4.44 -14.61
C VAL A 309 3.79 5.18 -15.31
N ALA A 310 5.06 4.91 -14.95
CA ALA A 310 6.20 5.58 -15.57
C ALA A 310 6.25 5.32 -17.08
N SER A 311 6.04 4.08 -17.51
CA SER A 311 5.98 3.72 -18.93
C SER A 311 4.81 4.37 -19.65
N ALA A 312 3.64 4.48 -18.99
CA ALA A 312 2.45 5.12 -19.56
C ALA A 312 2.65 6.61 -19.89
N VAL A 313 3.44 7.33 -19.08
CA VAL A 313 3.65 8.77 -19.25
C VAL A 313 5.00 9.18 -19.84
N ALA A 314 5.95 8.24 -19.97
CA ALA A 314 7.29 8.52 -20.49
C ALA A 314 7.32 9.26 -21.85
N PRO A 315 6.41 9.00 -22.81
CA PRO A 315 6.39 9.74 -24.07
C PRO A 315 5.99 11.21 -23.96
N TYR A 316 5.49 11.65 -22.81
CA TYR A 316 4.87 12.97 -22.62
C TYR A 316 5.57 13.84 -21.58
N GLY A 317 6.64 13.36 -20.94
CA GLY A 317 7.39 14.16 -19.99
C GLY A 317 8.86 13.78 -19.84
N ASP A 318 9.67 14.73 -19.37
CA ASP A 318 11.10 14.53 -19.09
C ASP A 318 11.33 13.82 -17.74
N TYR A 319 10.57 14.22 -16.71
CA TYR A 319 10.68 13.69 -15.36
C TYR A 319 9.30 13.38 -14.78
N MET A 320 9.25 12.37 -13.92
CA MET A 320 8.10 12.03 -13.11
C MET A 320 8.43 12.18 -11.62
N VAL A 321 7.48 12.70 -10.84
CA VAL A 321 7.53 12.61 -9.37
C VAL A 321 6.30 11.88 -8.86
N ALA A 322 6.50 10.83 -8.06
CA ALA A 322 5.43 9.98 -7.56
C ALA A 322 5.85 9.24 -6.27
N SER A 323 4.91 8.56 -5.63
CA SER A 323 5.14 7.78 -4.40
C SER A 323 4.89 6.29 -4.63
N GLN A 324 5.79 5.43 -4.12
CA GLN A 324 5.57 3.98 -4.09
C GLN A 324 4.50 3.59 -3.08
N GLU A 325 4.27 4.44 -2.06
CA GLU A 325 3.30 4.22 -0.99
C GLU A 325 2.11 5.20 -1.12
N SER A 326 1.08 4.97 -0.32
CA SER A 326 0.06 5.93 0.03
C SER A 326 0.65 7.26 0.51
N ILE A 327 0.21 8.36 -0.11
CA ILE A 327 0.68 9.68 0.25
C ILE A 327 -0.23 10.24 1.37
N PRO A 328 0.35 10.72 2.49
CA PRO A 328 -0.44 11.41 3.49
C PRO A 328 -1.09 12.68 2.94
N ALA A 329 -2.43 12.74 2.94
CA ALA A 329 -3.18 13.88 2.42
C ALA A 329 -2.81 15.23 3.08
N ALA A 330 -2.27 15.22 4.29
CA ALA A 330 -1.79 16.42 5.00
C ALA A 330 -0.44 16.96 4.48
N ILE A 331 0.27 16.19 3.66
CA ILE A 331 1.55 16.54 3.04
C ILE A 331 1.34 16.65 1.52
N GLY A 332 0.87 15.57 0.89
CA GLY A 332 0.78 15.46 -0.57
C GLY A 332 2.13 15.76 -1.25
N ILE A 333 2.08 16.35 -2.44
CA ILE A 333 3.22 17.06 -3.02
C ILE A 333 3.32 18.45 -2.37
N PRO A 334 4.42 18.78 -1.68
CA PRO A 334 4.54 20.05 -0.96
C PRO A 334 4.51 21.26 -1.90
N VAL A 335 3.48 22.10 -1.80
CA VAL A 335 3.26 23.24 -2.73
C VAL A 335 4.36 24.31 -2.71
N GLN A 336 5.31 24.25 -1.77
CA GLN A 336 6.44 25.19 -1.68
C GLN A 336 7.38 25.15 -2.89
N TYR A 337 7.25 24.15 -3.78
CA TYR A 337 7.92 24.18 -5.09
C TYR A 337 7.51 25.42 -5.93
N LEU A 338 6.31 25.98 -5.71
CA LEU A 338 5.84 27.19 -6.40
C LEU A 338 6.70 28.41 -6.05
N SER A 339 7.05 28.57 -4.77
CA SER A 339 7.97 29.62 -4.32
C SER A 339 9.37 29.38 -4.88
N PHE A 340 9.83 28.14 -4.95
CA PHE A 340 11.13 27.79 -5.55
C PHE A 340 11.21 28.19 -7.04
N ILE A 341 10.21 27.81 -7.84
CA ILE A 341 10.11 28.21 -9.26
C ILE A 341 10.10 29.75 -9.39
N SER A 342 9.36 30.43 -8.51
CA SER A 342 9.21 31.88 -8.55
C SER A 342 10.48 32.64 -8.12
N GLU A 343 11.35 32.03 -7.32
CA GLU A 343 12.65 32.59 -6.95
C GLU A 343 13.67 32.51 -8.09
N ASP A 344 13.59 31.47 -8.93
CA ASP A 344 14.40 31.29 -10.12
C ASP A 344 13.64 30.57 -11.24
N THR A 345 12.99 31.32 -12.13
CA THR A 345 12.22 30.76 -13.25
C THR A 345 13.10 30.05 -14.29
N SER A 346 14.43 30.17 -14.20
CA SER A 346 15.36 29.44 -15.05
C SER A 346 15.57 27.98 -14.64
N CYS A 347 15.12 27.57 -13.44
CA CYS A 347 15.16 26.18 -12.95
C CYS A 347 14.58 25.17 -13.95
N THR A 348 15.09 23.95 -13.97
CA THR A 348 14.62 22.86 -14.83
C THR A 348 13.54 22.02 -14.14
N GLY A 349 12.83 21.16 -14.89
CA GLY A 349 11.92 20.16 -14.29
C GLY A 349 12.61 19.28 -13.23
N SER A 350 13.85 18.86 -13.49
CA SER A 350 14.66 18.12 -12.50
C SER A 350 14.92 18.93 -11.23
N ASP A 351 15.28 20.22 -11.35
CA ASP A 351 15.53 21.07 -10.18
C ASP A 351 14.26 21.20 -9.31
N VAL A 352 13.09 21.29 -9.95
CA VAL A 352 11.79 21.32 -9.26
C VAL A 352 11.50 19.99 -8.58
N ALA A 353 11.75 18.87 -9.27
CA ALA A 353 11.56 17.53 -8.71
C ALA A 353 12.46 17.29 -7.48
N ASP A 354 13.76 17.64 -7.56
CA ASP A 354 14.69 17.58 -6.42
C ASP A 354 14.17 18.40 -5.24
N LYS A 355 13.59 19.56 -5.53
CA LYS A 355 13.01 20.41 -4.48
C LYS A 355 11.77 19.76 -3.84
N ILE A 356 10.93 19.09 -4.62
CA ILE A 356 9.78 18.34 -4.09
C ILE A 356 10.25 17.24 -3.15
N LEU A 357 11.24 16.44 -3.54
CA LEU A 357 11.80 15.37 -2.70
C LEU A 357 12.37 15.93 -1.39
N GLU A 358 13.17 17.01 -1.46
CA GLU A 358 13.72 17.68 -0.27
C GLU A 358 12.61 18.12 0.70
N LEU A 359 11.58 18.79 0.17
CA LEU A 359 10.46 19.28 0.97
C LEU A 359 9.63 18.14 1.56
N TYR A 360 9.42 17.07 0.79
CA TYR A 360 8.63 15.93 1.21
C TYR A 360 9.34 15.19 2.34
N GLU A 361 10.64 14.95 2.21
CA GLU A 361 11.47 14.36 3.26
C GLU A 361 11.44 15.22 4.54
N GLU A 362 11.58 16.55 4.42
CA GLU A 362 11.52 17.46 5.57
C GLU A 362 10.17 17.36 6.29
N GLN A 363 9.06 17.42 5.54
CA GLN A 363 7.71 17.39 6.11
C GLN A 363 7.39 16.01 6.69
N THR A 364 7.70 14.94 5.99
CA THR A 364 7.50 13.57 6.46
C THR A 364 8.22 13.35 7.79
N ASN A 365 9.46 13.81 7.90
CA ASN A 365 10.22 13.78 9.15
C ASN A 365 9.64 14.70 10.23
N GLU A 366 9.22 15.92 9.89
CA GLU A 366 8.59 16.85 10.85
C GLU A 366 7.31 16.24 11.43
N TYR A 367 6.43 15.70 10.58
CA TYR A 367 5.16 15.10 10.98
C TYR A 367 5.39 13.83 11.80
N THR A 368 6.29 12.95 11.37
CA THR A 368 6.69 11.75 12.15
C THR A 368 7.14 12.13 13.56
N ASN A 369 7.94 13.19 13.71
CA ASN A 369 8.43 13.66 15.02
C ASN A 369 7.39 14.48 15.80
N GLN A 370 6.41 15.08 15.13
CA GLN A 370 5.39 15.93 15.76
C GLN A 370 4.29 15.09 16.40
N TYR A 371 3.92 14.00 15.75
CA TYR A 371 2.88 13.11 16.23
C TYR A 371 3.50 11.93 16.99
N SER A 372 2.64 11.12 17.58
CA SER A 372 3.00 9.87 18.22
C SER A 372 2.02 8.82 17.76
N GLY A 373 2.45 7.57 17.76
CA GLY A 373 1.60 6.46 17.38
C GLY A 373 1.06 6.52 15.94
N ASP A 374 -0.24 6.23 15.73
CA ASP A 374 -0.88 5.95 14.41
C ASP A 374 -0.47 6.92 13.34
N THR A 375 -0.53 8.18 13.76
CA THR A 375 -0.24 9.30 12.92
C THR A 375 1.25 9.37 12.61
N ALA A 376 2.13 9.17 13.59
CA ALA A 376 3.58 9.21 13.37
C ALA A 376 4.06 8.10 12.44
N GLU A 377 3.50 6.90 12.53
CA GLU A 377 3.89 5.78 11.69
C GLU A 377 3.38 5.92 10.25
N PHE A 378 2.14 6.35 10.08
CA PHE A 378 1.62 6.65 8.74
C PHE A 378 2.52 7.66 8.02
N PHE A 379 3.01 8.68 8.74
CA PHE A 379 4.01 9.59 8.20
C PHE A 379 5.39 8.94 8.03
N SER A 380 5.82 8.06 8.94
CA SER A 380 7.13 7.41 8.82
C SER A 380 7.24 6.49 7.60
N LYS A 381 6.12 6.06 7.00
CA LYS A 381 6.11 5.23 5.78
C LYS A 381 6.07 6.02 4.47
N GLY A 382 6.04 7.36 4.54
CA GLY A 382 5.95 8.19 3.33
C GLY A 382 7.13 7.99 2.39
N THR A 383 6.86 7.76 1.11
CA THR A 383 7.86 7.69 0.05
C THR A 383 7.61 8.76 -1.02
N MET A 384 8.68 9.17 -1.72
CA MET A 384 8.58 10.06 -2.87
C MET A 384 9.80 9.87 -3.76
N SER A 385 9.62 9.85 -5.07
CA SER A 385 10.68 9.52 -6.02
C SER A 385 10.64 10.42 -7.23
N LYS A 386 11.81 10.79 -7.73
CA LYS A 386 12.04 11.45 -9.01
C LYS A 386 12.56 10.41 -9.99
N ILE A 387 11.90 10.29 -11.14
CA ILE A 387 12.27 9.37 -12.22
C ILE A 387 12.57 10.20 -13.47
N ASN A 388 13.74 10.02 -14.07
CA ASN A 388 14.03 10.53 -15.41
C ASN A 388 13.39 9.59 -16.45
N LEU A 389 12.33 10.07 -17.11
CA LEU A 389 11.50 9.24 -17.98
C LEU A 389 12.18 8.83 -19.29
N SER A 390 13.28 9.49 -19.65
CA SER A 390 14.05 9.13 -20.85
C SER A 390 14.69 7.74 -20.79
N CYS A 391 14.81 7.13 -19.59
CA CYS A 391 15.32 5.77 -19.47
C CYS A 391 14.28 4.70 -19.80
N MET A 392 12.98 5.03 -19.82
CA MET A 392 11.91 4.03 -19.86
C MET A 392 11.90 3.20 -21.15
N GLU A 393 12.31 3.76 -22.30
CA GLU A 393 12.42 2.97 -23.55
C GLU A 393 13.45 1.83 -23.44
N GLU A 394 14.62 2.10 -22.85
CA GLU A 394 15.66 1.08 -22.62
C GLU A 394 15.26 0.16 -21.47
N PHE A 395 14.60 0.71 -20.45
CA PHE A 395 14.06 -0.03 -19.33
C PHE A 395 13.05 -1.10 -19.77
N ASP A 396 12.08 -0.73 -20.61
CA ASP A 396 11.03 -1.63 -21.11
C ASP A 396 11.62 -2.77 -21.96
N GLN A 397 12.68 -2.50 -22.72
CA GLN A 397 13.39 -3.52 -23.49
C GLN A 397 14.04 -4.57 -22.57
N TYR A 398 14.72 -4.15 -21.51
CA TYR A 398 15.31 -5.08 -20.55
C TYR A 398 14.24 -5.79 -19.71
N MET A 399 13.17 -5.10 -19.33
CA MET A 399 12.04 -5.71 -18.63
C MET A 399 11.36 -6.78 -19.48
N SER A 400 11.26 -6.61 -20.81
CA SER A 400 10.79 -7.67 -21.71
C SER A 400 11.59 -8.97 -21.57
N GLU A 401 12.91 -8.89 -21.38
CA GLU A 401 13.76 -10.05 -21.15
C GLU A 401 13.52 -10.65 -19.76
N ILE A 402 13.40 -9.81 -18.73
CA ILE A 402 13.05 -10.26 -17.36
C ILE A 402 11.69 -10.96 -17.32
N TRP A 403 10.65 -10.43 -17.99
CA TRP A 403 9.34 -11.06 -18.07
C TRP A 403 9.40 -12.42 -18.75
N MET A 404 10.24 -12.55 -19.77
CA MET A 404 10.48 -13.83 -20.45
C MET A 404 11.15 -14.84 -19.51
N GLU A 405 12.18 -14.45 -18.76
CA GLU A 405 12.83 -15.32 -17.78
C GLU A 405 11.86 -15.75 -16.65
N ILE A 406 11.07 -14.81 -16.12
CA ILE A 406 10.00 -15.10 -15.15
C ILE A 406 9.01 -16.12 -15.73
N TYR A 407 8.59 -15.96 -16.98
CA TYR A 407 7.71 -16.94 -17.63
C TYR A 407 8.36 -18.33 -17.75
N TYR A 408 9.68 -18.42 -18.02
CA TYR A 408 10.34 -19.71 -18.13
C TYR A 408 10.48 -20.45 -16.80
N THR A 409 10.48 -19.75 -15.66
CA THR A 409 10.38 -20.40 -14.35
C THR A 409 9.14 -21.29 -14.25
N ALA A 410 8.06 -20.99 -14.99
CA ALA A 410 6.84 -21.78 -15.00
C ALA A 410 7.00 -23.19 -15.61
N TYR A 411 8.18 -23.56 -16.11
CA TYR A 411 8.49 -24.91 -16.61
C TYR A 411 9.24 -25.79 -15.62
N ASP A 412 9.73 -25.23 -14.51
CA ASP A 412 10.45 -25.94 -13.46
C ASP A 412 9.93 -25.53 -12.08
N MET A 413 9.51 -26.50 -11.25
CA MET A 413 8.90 -26.17 -9.95
C MET A 413 9.88 -25.50 -8.98
N ASP A 414 11.18 -25.83 -9.04
CA ASP A 414 12.17 -25.23 -8.13
C ASP A 414 12.38 -23.76 -8.51
N GLU A 415 12.50 -23.46 -9.81
CA GLU A 415 12.61 -22.07 -10.31
C GLU A 415 11.32 -21.26 -10.07
N PHE A 416 10.14 -21.87 -10.30
CA PHE A 416 8.85 -21.24 -10.01
C PHE A 416 8.71 -20.90 -8.52
N THR A 417 9.11 -21.81 -7.63
CA THR A 417 9.09 -21.53 -6.19
C THR A 417 10.12 -20.46 -5.82
N ALA A 418 11.31 -20.48 -6.44
CA ALA A 418 12.34 -19.48 -6.18
C ALA A 418 11.89 -18.05 -6.54
N ILE A 419 11.22 -17.84 -7.68
CA ILE A 419 10.74 -16.50 -8.07
C ILE A 419 9.64 -15.99 -7.11
N GLN A 420 8.79 -16.90 -6.63
CA GLN A 420 7.73 -16.58 -5.66
C GLN A 420 8.32 -16.22 -4.28
N THR A 421 9.36 -16.93 -3.85
CA THR A 421 10.09 -16.61 -2.62
C THR A 421 10.78 -15.26 -2.73
N ALA A 422 11.47 -14.97 -3.84
CA ALA A 422 12.11 -13.69 -4.08
C ALA A 422 11.10 -12.53 -4.02
N ALA A 423 9.94 -12.66 -4.69
CA ALA A 423 8.88 -11.66 -4.63
C ALA A 423 8.29 -11.48 -3.22
N SER A 424 8.19 -12.56 -2.43
CA SER A 424 7.64 -12.50 -1.06
C SER A 424 8.60 -11.89 -0.05
N ALA A 425 9.89 -11.81 -0.38
CA ALA A 425 10.92 -11.17 0.45
C ALA A 425 11.01 -9.65 0.23
N CYS A 426 10.36 -9.13 -0.82
CA CYS A 426 10.41 -7.71 -1.15
C CYS A 426 9.46 -6.88 -0.29
N GLU A 427 9.86 -5.64 0.01
CA GLU A 427 8.92 -4.64 0.51
C GLU A 427 7.69 -4.55 -0.40
N ASN A 428 6.53 -4.51 0.24
CA ASN A 428 5.25 -4.46 -0.42
C ASN A 428 4.48 -3.19 -0.03
N TYR A 429 3.84 -2.58 -1.02
CA TYR A 429 3.11 -1.33 -0.91
C TYR A 429 1.62 -1.55 -1.11
N GLY A 430 0.82 -0.79 -0.36
CA GLY A 430 -0.63 -0.93 -0.36
C GLY A 430 -1.17 -2.10 0.44
N SER A 431 -0.32 -3.03 0.91
CA SER A 431 -0.68 -4.22 1.73
C SER A 431 -1.33 -3.90 3.07
N GLU A 432 -1.04 -2.72 3.62
CA GLU A 432 -1.63 -2.27 4.87
C GLU A 432 -3.02 -1.62 4.64
N GLY A 433 -3.40 -1.30 3.40
CA GLY A 433 -4.66 -0.64 3.05
C GLY A 433 -5.68 -1.54 2.36
N ASN A 434 -6.77 -0.94 1.84
CA ASN A 434 -7.80 -1.59 1.01
C ASN A 434 -7.26 -2.17 -0.34
N ALA A 435 -5.95 -2.31 -0.49
CA ALA A 435 -5.29 -2.89 -1.63
C ALA A 435 -4.68 -4.23 -1.21
N PRO A 436 -4.76 -5.27 -2.04
CA PRO A 436 -4.25 -6.60 -1.69
C PRO A 436 -2.73 -6.70 -1.51
N GLY A 437 -2.00 -5.59 -1.57
CA GLY A 437 -0.56 -5.57 -1.42
C GLY A 437 0.12 -6.37 -2.51
N ASN A 438 0.01 -5.91 -3.75
CA ASN A 438 0.70 -6.55 -4.85
C ASN A 438 1.61 -5.59 -5.60
N LEU A 439 2.02 -4.47 -5.01
CA LEU A 439 3.10 -3.65 -5.55
C LEU A 439 4.36 -3.94 -4.73
N ILE A 440 5.35 -4.60 -5.34
CA ILE A 440 6.63 -4.90 -4.68
C ILE A 440 7.72 -3.92 -5.14
N ASP A 441 8.72 -3.66 -4.30
CA ASP A 441 9.89 -2.89 -4.70
C ASP A 441 10.66 -3.61 -5.82
N LEU A 442 10.85 -2.92 -6.95
CA LEU A 442 11.44 -3.52 -8.14
C LEU A 442 12.94 -3.80 -7.95
N ARG A 443 13.66 -2.93 -7.23
CA ARG A 443 15.10 -3.09 -7.04
C ARG A 443 15.38 -4.26 -6.11
N SER A 444 14.64 -4.37 -5.00
CA SER A 444 14.69 -5.55 -4.14
C SER A 444 14.39 -6.81 -4.93
N PHE A 445 13.31 -6.82 -5.72
CA PHE A 445 12.93 -7.99 -6.51
C PHE A 445 14.02 -8.44 -7.48
N LEU A 446 14.60 -7.52 -8.27
CA LEU A 446 15.68 -7.86 -9.19
C LEU A 446 16.92 -8.39 -8.45
N THR A 447 17.21 -7.87 -7.27
CA THR A 447 18.34 -8.31 -6.45
C THR A 447 18.11 -9.72 -5.90
N GLU A 448 16.95 -9.96 -5.29
CA GLU A 448 16.54 -11.25 -4.72
C GLU A 448 16.42 -12.34 -5.79
N ALA A 449 15.93 -12.00 -6.99
CA ALA A 449 15.74 -12.92 -8.09
C ALA A 449 16.96 -13.06 -9.02
N SER A 450 18.07 -12.36 -8.76
CA SER A 450 19.25 -12.32 -9.66
C SER A 450 19.80 -13.70 -10.04
N ALA A 451 19.73 -14.69 -9.15
CA ALA A 451 20.16 -16.06 -9.45
C ALA A 451 19.31 -16.76 -10.53
N ILE A 452 18.05 -16.35 -10.69
CA ILE A 452 17.11 -16.84 -11.69
C ILE A 452 17.44 -16.23 -13.06
N PHE A 453 17.92 -14.98 -13.08
CA PHE A 453 18.25 -14.25 -14.31
C PHE A 453 19.67 -14.52 -14.84
N ALA A 454 20.34 -15.57 -14.36
CA ALA A 454 21.75 -15.83 -14.65
C ALA A 454 22.12 -16.04 -16.15
N ASP A 455 21.12 -16.25 -17.02
CA ASP A 455 21.29 -16.39 -18.47
C ASP A 455 21.18 -15.06 -19.25
N THR A 456 20.84 -13.96 -18.58
CA THR A 456 20.83 -12.58 -19.12
C THR A 456 21.65 -11.64 -18.21
N ASP A 457 21.95 -10.43 -18.69
CA ASP A 457 22.45 -9.31 -17.87
C ASP A 457 21.40 -8.20 -17.71
N ALA A 458 20.14 -8.44 -18.12
CA ALA A 458 19.07 -7.45 -18.12
C ALA A 458 18.78 -6.87 -16.72
N ASP A 459 18.85 -7.68 -15.67
CA ASP A 459 18.69 -7.24 -14.28
C ASP A 459 19.82 -6.27 -13.87
N GLU A 460 21.07 -6.58 -14.21
CA GLU A 460 22.21 -5.68 -13.99
C GLU A 460 22.05 -4.35 -14.76
N GLN A 461 21.54 -4.40 -16.00
CA GLN A 461 21.29 -3.18 -16.79
C GLN A 461 20.16 -2.34 -16.19
N ILE A 462 19.06 -2.97 -15.76
CA ILE A 462 17.95 -2.27 -15.11
C ILE A 462 18.42 -1.63 -13.79
N LEU A 463 19.18 -2.35 -12.96
CA LEU A 463 19.76 -1.81 -11.73
C LEU A 463 20.65 -0.59 -12.00
N ALA A 464 21.44 -0.61 -13.08
CA ALA A 464 22.25 0.52 -13.50
C ALA A 464 21.41 1.71 -13.98
N LEU A 465 20.31 1.46 -14.71
CA LEU A 465 19.37 2.50 -15.11
C LEU A 465 18.70 3.13 -13.88
N LEU A 466 18.28 2.34 -12.90
CA LEU A 466 17.73 2.84 -11.64
C LEU A 466 18.76 3.70 -10.89
N ASP A 467 20.02 3.27 -10.81
CA ASP A 467 21.10 4.05 -10.16
C ASP A 467 21.36 5.41 -10.81
N GLU A 468 21.20 5.52 -12.13
CA GLU A 468 21.46 6.76 -12.86
C GLU A 468 20.24 7.68 -12.95
N ASN A 469 19.01 7.13 -12.92
CA ASN A 469 17.80 7.83 -13.33
C ASN A 469 16.72 7.96 -12.24
N VAL A 470 16.89 7.30 -11.09
CA VAL A 470 15.91 7.32 -10.00
C VAL A 470 16.54 7.83 -8.72
N ASP A 471 15.99 8.93 -8.20
CA ASP A 471 16.28 9.43 -6.86
C ASP A 471 15.04 9.23 -5.99
N SER A 472 15.19 8.68 -4.78
CA SER A 472 14.09 8.48 -3.85
C SER A 472 14.40 9.00 -2.44
N VAL A 473 13.33 9.39 -1.74
CA VAL A 473 13.33 9.62 -0.30
C VAL A 473 12.23 8.78 0.32
N TYR A 474 12.51 8.24 1.51
CA TYR A 474 11.55 7.44 2.26
C TYR A 474 11.72 7.67 3.76
N GLY A 475 10.60 7.61 4.48
CA GLY A 475 10.61 7.76 5.92
C GLY A 475 11.15 6.53 6.65
N THR A 476 11.32 6.64 7.98
CA THR A 476 11.94 5.61 8.82
C THR A 476 11.14 4.32 8.97
N GLY A 477 9.88 4.30 8.54
CA GLY A 477 9.01 3.11 8.52
C GLY A 477 9.17 2.26 7.26
N ARG A 478 10.10 2.63 6.37
CA ARG A 478 10.52 1.86 5.20
C ARG A 478 12.04 1.65 5.23
N HIS A 479 12.48 0.54 4.69
CA HIS A 479 13.86 0.06 4.68
C HIS A 479 14.41 -0.06 3.26
N GLU A 480 13.57 -0.44 2.30
CA GLU A 480 13.96 -0.82 0.93
C GLU A 480 13.23 -0.04 -0.16
N SER A 481 12.50 1.03 0.16
CA SER A 481 11.80 1.85 -0.84
C SER A 481 12.75 2.59 -1.78
N GLN A 482 13.07 1.95 -2.91
CA GLN A 482 14.17 2.31 -3.81
C GLN A 482 13.72 2.97 -5.12
N GLY A 483 12.47 3.43 -5.14
CA GLY A 483 11.97 4.48 -6.03
C GLY A 483 10.92 4.05 -7.05
N LEU A 484 10.89 2.77 -7.43
CA LEU A 484 9.90 2.21 -8.35
C LEU A 484 9.39 0.87 -7.84
N SER A 485 8.07 0.72 -7.88
CA SER A 485 7.39 -0.56 -7.64
C SER A 485 7.01 -1.25 -8.96
N MET A 486 6.68 -2.54 -8.87
CA MET A 486 6.05 -3.30 -9.93
C MET A 486 4.89 -4.11 -9.38
N TYR A 487 3.86 -4.33 -10.19
CA TYR A 487 2.77 -5.21 -9.78
C TYR A 487 3.17 -6.68 -9.85
N TYR A 488 3.15 -7.33 -8.69
CA TYR A 488 3.36 -8.75 -8.48
C TYR A 488 2.42 -9.28 -7.40
N PRO A 489 1.36 -10.02 -7.78
CA PRO A 489 0.44 -10.63 -6.82
C PRO A 489 1.17 -11.39 -5.71
N ASN A 490 0.83 -11.14 -4.44
CA ASN A 490 1.37 -11.91 -3.32
C ASN A 490 0.95 -13.39 -3.44
N VAL A 491 1.80 -14.32 -2.98
CA VAL A 491 1.49 -15.77 -3.02
C VAL A 491 0.15 -16.10 -2.34
N SER A 492 -0.18 -15.40 -1.25
CA SER A 492 -1.43 -15.56 -0.50
C SER A 492 -2.59 -14.74 -1.08
N TYR A 493 -2.45 -14.07 -2.22
CA TYR A 493 -3.42 -13.11 -2.75
C TYR A 493 -4.86 -13.66 -2.80
N VAL A 494 -5.04 -14.87 -3.33
CA VAL A 494 -6.35 -15.53 -3.42
C VAL A 494 -6.94 -15.79 -2.03
N GLN A 495 -6.12 -16.29 -1.11
CA GLN A 495 -6.56 -16.60 0.26
C GLN A 495 -6.93 -15.31 1.00
N ASN A 496 -6.13 -14.26 0.88
CA ASN A 496 -6.40 -12.95 1.47
C ASN A 496 -7.70 -12.35 0.92
N LEU A 497 -7.94 -12.48 -0.39
CA LEU A 497 -9.15 -11.99 -1.03
C LEU A 497 -10.38 -12.76 -0.52
N LYS A 498 -10.29 -14.08 -0.49
CA LYS A 498 -11.33 -14.97 0.05
C LYS A 498 -11.68 -14.60 1.50
N ALA A 499 -10.64 -14.53 2.32
CA ALA A 499 -10.69 -14.17 3.72
C ALA A 499 -11.39 -12.82 3.96
N THR A 500 -11.00 -11.80 3.18
CA THR A 500 -11.61 -10.47 3.23
C THR A 500 -13.11 -10.53 2.95
N TYR A 501 -13.55 -11.28 1.93
CA TYR A 501 -14.97 -11.43 1.61
C TYR A 501 -15.75 -12.20 2.68
N GLU A 502 -15.18 -13.27 3.23
CA GLU A 502 -15.79 -14.03 4.31
C GLU A 502 -15.99 -13.18 5.56
N ALA A 503 -14.96 -12.41 5.95
CA ALA A 503 -15.05 -11.44 7.03
C ALA A 503 -16.18 -10.43 6.78
N MET A 504 -16.21 -9.81 5.59
CA MET A 504 -17.27 -8.86 5.23
C MET A 504 -18.68 -9.47 5.30
N LEU A 505 -18.87 -10.70 4.79
CA LEU A 505 -20.18 -11.37 4.82
C LEU A 505 -20.61 -11.69 6.26
N ASN A 506 -19.68 -12.15 7.09
CA ASN A 506 -19.90 -12.40 8.51
C ASN A 506 -20.32 -11.13 9.26
N LEU A 507 -19.63 -10.02 9.03
CA LEU A 507 -19.93 -8.73 9.66
C LEU A 507 -21.31 -8.19 9.35
N ASN A 508 -21.81 -8.48 8.15
CA ASN A 508 -23.14 -8.08 7.72
C ASN A 508 -24.22 -9.12 8.07
N GLY A 509 -23.86 -10.21 8.77
CA GLY A 509 -24.78 -11.28 9.15
C GLY A 509 -25.35 -12.02 7.94
N ILE A 510 -24.59 -12.11 6.84
CA ILE A 510 -25.01 -12.70 5.58
C ILE A 510 -24.52 -14.14 5.55
N ALA A 511 -25.45 -15.09 5.44
CA ALA A 511 -25.10 -16.50 5.27
C ALA A 511 -24.59 -16.75 3.84
N TYR A 512 -23.51 -17.53 3.72
CA TYR A 512 -22.88 -17.91 2.45
C TYR A 512 -22.52 -19.40 2.43
N THR A 513 -22.04 -19.86 1.28
CA THR A 513 -21.44 -21.18 1.07
C THR A 513 -20.07 -21.00 0.42
N ASP A 514 -19.17 -21.97 0.59
CA ASP A 514 -17.82 -21.92 0.00
C ASP A 514 -17.85 -21.70 -1.52
N ASP A 515 -18.79 -22.35 -2.23
CA ASP A 515 -18.98 -22.17 -3.67
C ASP A 515 -19.31 -20.72 -4.04
N GLN A 516 -20.11 -20.03 -3.21
CA GLN A 516 -20.46 -18.63 -3.46
C GLN A 516 -19.25 -17.71 -3.23
N VAL A 517 -18.47 -17.95 -2.17
CA VAL A 517 -17.26 -17.16 -1.91
C VAL A 517 -16.22 -17.39 -3.00
N ASN A 518 -15.99 -18.63 -3.40
CA ASN A 518 -15.06 -18.96 -4.48
C ASN A 518 -15.49 -18.28 -5.79
N GLN A 519 -16.79 -18.27 -6.12
CA GLN A 519 -17.28 -17.56 -7.31
C GLN A 519 -17.02 -16.04 -7.27
N ILE A 520 -17.10 -15.42 -6.07
CA ILE A 520 -16.77 -14.00 -5.88
C ILE A 520 -15.29 -13.79 -6.17
N VAL A 521 -14.44 -14.62 -5.59
CA VAL A 521 -12.98 -14.58 -5.76
C VAL A 521 -12.59 -14.77 -7.23
N ASP A 522 -13.15 -15.77 -7.92
CA ASP A 522 -12.94 -16.00 -9.36
C ASP A 522 -13.27 -14.74 -10.17
N THR A 523 -14.43 -14.14 -9.92
CA THR A 523 -14.89 -12.96 -10.65
C THR A 523 -13.99 -11.75 -10.40
N CYS A 524 -13.53 -11.57 -9.16
CA CYS A 524 -12.62 -10.50 -8.81
C CYS A 524 -11.27 -10.67 -9.51
N ILE A 525 -10.68 -11.87 -9.47
CA ILE A 525 -9.41 -12.15 -10.13
C ILE A 525 -9.54 -11.95 -11.64
N GLU A 526 -10.60 -12.47 -12.27
CA GLU A 526 -10.87 -12.29 -13.70
C GLU A 526 -10.96 -10.80 -14.05
N TYR A 527 -11.72 -10.02 -13.29
CA TYR A 527 -11.86 -8.59 -13.49
C TYR A 527 -10.53 -7.84 -13.33
N TYR A 528 -9.77 -8.11 -12.26
CA TYR A 528 -8.51 -7.43 -11.99
C TYR A 528 -7.46 -7.74 -13.06
N PHE A 529 -7.30 -9.01 -13.45
CA PHE A 529 -6.26 -9.39 -14.38
C PHE A 529 -6.61 -9.07 -15.84
N ASP A 530 -7.86 -9.23 -16.28
CA ASP A 530 -8.25 -8.77 -17.62
C ASP A 530 -8.11 -7.25 -17.73
N GLY A 531 -8.54 -6.50 -16.70
CA GLY A 531 -8.31 -5.07 -16.62
C GLY A 531 -6.83 -4.73 -16.76
N TYR A 532 -5.96 -5.43 -16.04
CA TYR A 532 -4.51 -5.22 -16.08
C TYR A 532 -3.91 -5.44 -17.47
N VAL A 533 -4.19 -6.60 -18.05
CA VAL A 533 -3.65 -6.99 -19.36
C VAL A 533 -4.14 -6.04 -20.45
N ASP A 534 -5.43 -5.71 -20.45
CA ASP A 534 -6.02 -4.80 -21.44
C ASP A 534 -5.41 -3.38 -21.37
N ASN A 535 -4.87 -2.98 -20.21
CA ASN A 535 -4.35 -1.64 -19.98
C ASN A 535 -2.84 -1.49 -20.23
N ILE A 536 -2.09 -2.57 -20.44
CA ILE A 536 -0.61 -2.57 -20.41
C ILE A 536 0.02 -3.12 -21.72
N ASP A 537 -0.74 -3.17 -22.80
CA ASP A 537 -0.27 -3.64 -24.11
C ASP A 537 0.96 -2.89 -24.69
N PHE A 538 1.36 -1.75 -24.11
CA PHE A 538 2.50 -0.94 -24.56
C PHE A 538 3.82 -1.26 -23.86
N ILE A 539 3.83 -2.01 -22.76
CA ILE A 539 5.09 -2.47 -22.15
C ILE A 539 5.59 -3.65 -22.98
N ASP A 540 6.82 -3.55 -23.47
CA ASP A 540 7.35 -4.57 -24.37
C ASP A 540 7.55 -5.89 -23.61
N GLY A 541 7.25 -7.02 -24.26
CA GLY A 541 7.34 -8.35 -23.65
C GLY A 541 6.32 -8.66 -22.56
N TYR A 542 5.40 -7.74 -22.26
CA TYR A 542 4.48 -7.87 -21.13
C TYR A 542 3.53 -9.09 -21.20
N TYR A 543 3.25 -9.56 -22.41
CA TYR A 543 2.52 -10.80 -22.65
C TYR A 543 3.19 -12.04 -22.02
N TRP A 544 4.51 -12.03 -21.80
CA TRP A 544 5.20 -13.09 -21.05
C TRP A 544 4.72 -13.15 -19.60
N TYR A 545 4.62 -11.99 -18.97
CA TYR A 545 4.17 -11.89 -17.59
C TYR A 545 2.69 -12.24 -17.45
N ALA A 546 1.84 -11.77 -18.37
CA ALA A 546 0.43 -12.21 -18.43
C ALA A 546 0.30 -13.74 -18.57
N ALA A 547 1.15 -14.37 -19.37
CA ALA A 547 1.16 -15.83 -19.50
C ALA A 547 1.67 -16.55 -18.25
N PHE A 548 2.64 -15.97 -17.53
CA PHE A 548 3.07 -16.46 -16.23
C PHE A 548 1.94 -16.40 -15.20
N LEU A 549 1.21 -15.29 -15.14
CA LEU A 549 0.03 -15.13 -14.28
C LEU A 549 -1.07 -16.15 -14.63
N GLU A 550 -1.28 -16.47 -15.91
CA GLU A 550 -2.22 -17.54 -16.31
C GLU A 550 -1.80 -18.88 -15.72
N VAL A 551 -0.51 -19.25 -15.77
CA VAL A 551 -0.04 -20.51 -15.18
C VAL A 551 -0.26 -20.52 -13.67
N ARG A 552 0.14 -19.44 -13.00
CA ARG A 552 0.04 -19.33 -11.53
C ARG A 552 -1.40 -19.34 -11.04
N PHE A 553 -2.31 -18.68 -11.75
CA PHE A 553 -3.71 -18.50 -11.37
C PHE A 553 -4.68 -19.29 -12.26
N SER A 554 -4.25 -20.40 -12.87
CA SER A 554 -5.03 -21.15 -13.87
C SER A 554 -6.38 -21.68 -13.36
N ASN A 555 -6.58 -21.69 -12.04
CA ASN A 555 -7.82 -22.09 -11.39
C ASN A 555 -8.89 -20.99 -11.43
N TYR A 556 -8.45 -19.75 -11.52
CA TYR A 556 -9.25 -18.54 -11.32
C TYR A 556 -9.33 -17.71 -12.60
N TRP A 557 -8.30 -17.76 -13.44
CA TRP A 557 -8.17 -16.88 -14.59
C TRP A 557 -7.55 -17.56 -15.81
N THR A 558 -7.86 -17.02 -16.99
CA THR A 558 -7.28 -17.43 -18.26
C THR A 558 -6.98 -16.17 -19.07
N ALA A 559 -5.73 -15.99 -19.48
CA ALA A 559 -5.34 -14.80 -20.21
C ALA A 559 -6.07 -14.68 -21.57
N PRO A 560 -6.17 -13.46 -22.13
CA PRO A 560 -6.71 -13.26 -23.47
C PRO A 560 -5.99 -14.10 -24.54
N ALA A 561 -6.72 -14.59 -25.54
CA ALA A 561 -6.16 -15.45 -26.60
C ALA A 561 -5.01 -14.79 -27.41
N ALA A 562 -4.94 -13.47 -27.41
CA ALA A 562 -3.84 -12.71 -27.99
C ALA A 562 -2.51 -13.02 -27.28
N VAL A 563 -2.50 -13.12 -25.95
CA VAL A 563 -1.33 -13.48 -25.13
C VAL A 563 -0.77 -14.83 -25.55
N ALA A 564 -1.62 -15.86 -25.60
CA ALA A 564 -1.21 -17.19 -26.03
C ALA A 564 -0.65 -17.21 -27.48
N THR A 565 -1.20 -16.37 -28.35
CA THR A 565 -0.70 -16.22 -29.73
C THR A 565 0.69 -15.60 -29.77
N GLN A 566 0.92 -14.54 -28.98
CA GLN A 566 2.23 -13.89 -28.86
C GLN A 566 3.27 -14.85 -28.28
N VAL A 567 2.97 -15.52 -27.16
CA VAL A 567 3.83 -16.54 -26.55
C VAL A 567 4.18 -17.63 -27.54
N GLN A 568 3.20 -18.20 -28.24
CA GLN A 568 3.45 -19.27 -29.22
C GLN A 568 4.36 -18.81 -30.38
N SER A 569 4.30 -17.54 -30.76
CA SER A 569 5.12 -16.99 -31.84
C SER A 569 6.58 -16.75 -31.43
N ASN A 570 6.82 -16.48 -30.14
CA ASN A 570 8.14 -16.09 -29.62
C ASN A 570 8.79 -17.15 -28.72
N ILE A 571 8.08 -18.22 -28.34
CA ILE A 571 8.59 -19.27 -27.45
C ILE A 571 9.84 -19.93 -28.02
N LEU A 572 10.85 -20.11 -27.16
CA LEU A 572 12.08 -20.77 -27.52
C LEU A 572 11.81 -22.23 -27.93
N PRO A 573 12.46 -22.75 -29.00
CA PRO A 573 12.18 -24.10 -29.52
C PRO A 573 12.33 -25.23 -28.50
N GLY A 574 13.12 -25.03 -27.44
CA GLY A 574 13.30 -25.99 -26.35
C GLY A 574 12.07 -26.15 -25.46
N TYR A 575 11.22 -25.12 -25.35
CA TYR A 575 10.07 -25.07 -24.44
C TYR A 575 8.74 -25.38 -25.14
N ALA A 576 8.65 -25.22 -26.46
CA ALA A 576 7.43 -25.41 -27.25
C ALA A 576 6.75 -26.79 -27.14
N SER A 577 7.42 -27.79 -26.56
CA SER A 577 6.87 -29.14 -26.33
C SER A 577 6.88 -29.59 -24.87
N GLN A 578 7.31 -28.72 -23.97
CA GLN A 578 7.30 -28.96 -22.52
C GLN A 578 5.93 -28.59 -21.94
N SER A 579 5.70 -29.00 -20.70
CA SER A 579 4.50 -28.63 -19.94
C SER A 579 4.92 -27.74 -18.80
N THR A 580 4.13 -26.71 -18.54
CA THR A 580 4.31 -25.85 -17.37
C THR A 580 3.91 -26.59 -16.09
N VAL A 581 4.29 -26.01 -14.96
CA VAL A 581 3.80 -26.37 -13.64
C VAL A 581 2.27 -26.28 -13.60
N ASN A 582 1.65 -27.06 -12.72
CA ASN A 582 0.20 -27.14 -12.61
C ASN A 582 -0.23 -26.98 -11.13
N PRO A 583 -0.94 -25.89 -10.78
CA PRO A 583 -1.41 -25.66 -9.41
C PRO A 583 -2.44 -26.71 -8.94
N GLN A 584 -3.06 -27.47 -9.84
CA GLN A 584 -4.01 -28.53 -9.48
C GLN A 584 -3.34 -29.84 -9.04
N THR A 585 -2.01 -29.93 -9.14
CA THR A 585 -1.26 -31.16 -8.87
C THR A 585 -0.17 -30.96 -7.82
N SER A 586 -0.26 -29.95 -6.94
CA SER A 586 0.61 -29.83 -5.77
C SER A 586 0.33 -30.96 -4.77
N ASP A 587 0.74 -32.17 -5.14
CA ASP A 587 0.65 -33.40 -4.36
C ASP A 587 1.80 -33.41 -3.34
N ILE A 588 1.77 -32.45 -2.40
CA ILE A 588 2.68 -32.47 -1.25
C ILE A 588 2.27 -33.64 -0.37
N GLU A 589 3.12 -34.65 -0.30
CA GLU A 589 2.98 -35.77 0.63
C GLU A 589 4.05 -35.64 1.70
N TYR A 590 3.70 -35.90 2.95
CA TYR A 590 4.63 -35.77 4.07
C TYR A 590 4.52 -36.94 5.05
N GLU A 591 5.55 -37.10 5.87
CA GLU A 591 5.60 -38.02 7.00
C GLU A 591 6.04 -37.25 8.25
N ILE A 592 5.36 -37.51 9.38
CA ILE A 592 5.77 -37.01 10.69
C ILE A 592 6.26 -38.16 11.55
N VAL A 593 7.45 -38.00 12.12
CA VAL A 593 8.04 -38.93 13.07
C VAL A 593 8.36 -38.19 14.36
N THR A 594 8.01 -38.79 15.49
CA THR A 594 8.36 -38.30 16.82
C THR A 594 9.29 -39.29 17.53
N ASP A 595 10.27 -38.79 18.28
CA ASP A 595 11.13 -39.64 19.12
C ASP A 595 10.80 -39.54 20.62
N ASP A 596 11.28 -40.48 21.43
CA ASP A 596 11.06 -40.55 22.89
C ASP A 596 11.54 -39.30 23.67
N SER A 597 12.27 -38.38 23.03
CA SER A 597 12.81 -37.15 23.63
C SER A 597 11.95 -35.91 23.32
N GLY A 598 10.85 -36.06 22.57
CA GLY A 598 10.00 -34.95 22.16
C GLY A 598 10.51 -34.20 20.92
N ASN A 599 11.47 -34.77 20.19
CA ASN A 599 11.84 -34.22 18.88
C ASN A 599 10.82 -34.68 17.84
N ILE A 600 10.46 -33.76 16.96
CA ILE A 600 9.47 -33.93 15.90
C ILE A 600 10.17 -33.65 14.58
N THR A 601 10.08 -34.59 13.66
CA THR A 601 10.62 -34.46 12.31
C THR A 601 9.47 -34.55 11.33
N LEU A 602 9.24 -33.46 10.61
CA LEU A 602 8.44 -33.45 9.39
C LEU A 602 9.37 -33.74 8.21
N THR A 603 8.99 -34.69 7.36
CA THR A 603 9.69 -34.97 6.10
C THR A 603 8.72 -34.85 4.95
N ILE A 604 9.02 -33.97 4.00
CA ILE A 604 8.27 -33.84 2.75
C ILE A 604 8.73 -34.97 1.82
N THR A 605 7.87 -35.95 1.64
CA THR A 605 8.15 -37.17 0.87
C THR A 605 7.88 -37.02 -0.62
N SER A 606 7.02 -36.06 -1.00
CA SER A 606 6.71 -35.64 -2.36
C SER A 606 6.38 -34.15 -2.38
N GLY A 607 6.69 -33.45 -3.48
CA GLY A 607 6.34 -32.03 -3.65
C GLY A 607 7.23 -31.02 -2.91
N GLN A 608 8.43 -31.40 -2.44
CA GLN A 608 9.34 -30.46 -1.75
C GLN A 608 9.64 -29.21 -2.58
N SER A 609 9.78 -29.34 -3.89
CA SER A 609 10.06 -28.23 -4.81
C SER A 609 8.99 -27.15 -4.82
N SER A 610 7.75 -27.44 -4.39
CA SER A 610 6.67 -26.45 -4.28
C SER A 610 6.57 -25.80 -2.91
N VAL A 611 7.34 -26.24 -1.90
CA VAL A 611 7.24 -25.71 -0.53
C VAL A 611 7.99 -24.39 -0.42
N ILE A 612 7.28 -23.31 -0.05
CA ILE A 612 7.88 -22.00 0.24
C ILE A 612 8.29 -21.91 1.70
N SER A 613 7.41 -22.29 2.62
CA SER A 613 7.70 -22.19 4.05
C SER A 613 6.96 -23.24 4.86
N VAL A 614 7.50 -23.53 6.04
CA VAL A 614 6.89 -24.40 7.04
C VAL A 614 6.84 -23.65 8.35
N GLU A 615 5.66 -23.64 8.97
CA GLU A 615 5.45 -23.06 10.29
C GLU A 615 5.04 -24.15 11.28
N GLN A 616 5.50 -24.05 12.53
CA GLN A 616 4.94 -24.81 13.63
C GLN A 616 3.86 -23.97 14.29
N ASN A 617 2.64 -24.48 14.23
CA ASN A 617 1.42 -23.90 14.77
C ASN A 617 1.11 -24.50 16.14
N ILE A 618 0.72 -23.67 17.12
CA ILE A 618 0.47 -24.10 18.51
C ILE A 618 -0.88 -23.60 19.01
N VAL A 619 -1.60 -24.51 19.66
CA VAL A 619 -2.91 -24.30 20.27
C VAL A 619 -2.91 -24.94 21.65
N ASN A 620 -3.36 -24.22 22.67
CA ASN A 620 -3.68 -24.83 23.95
C ASN A 620 -5.09 -25.43 23.92
N TYR A 621 -5.26 -26.62 24.50
CA TYR A 621 -6.54 -27.31 24.55
C TYR A 621 -7.01 -27.51 26.00
N SER A 622 -8.27 -27.18 26.24
CA SER A 622 -9.00 -27.51 27.47
C SER A 622 -10.37 -28.06 27.09
N GLY A 623 -10.63 -29.32 27.44
CA GLY A 623 -11.87 -30.01 27.13
C GLY A 623 -12.50 -30.67 28.34
N SER A 624 -13.83 -30.66 28.36
CA SER A 624 -14.69 -31.44 29.24
C SER A 624 -15.66 -32.27 28.39
N ASP A 625 -16.38 -33.21 29.00
CA ASP A 625 -17.32 -34.11 28.29
C ASP A 625 -18.36 -33.38 27.40
N ASP A 626 -18.67 -32.11 27.66
CA ASP A 626 -19.70 -31.33 26.96
C ASP A 626 -19.17 -30.06 26.25
N LEU A 627 -17.90 -29.69 26.43
CA LEU A 627 -17.31 -28.46 25.89
C LEU A 627 -15.81 -28.63 25.66
N GLU A 628 -15.38 -28.40 24.42
CA GLU A 628 -13.98 -28.34 24.00
C GLU A 628 -13.61 -26.87 23.74
N LEU A 629 -12.43 -26.45 24.21
CA LEU A 629 -11.89 -25.11 24.02
C LEU A 629 -10.47 -25.21 23.46
N PHE A 630 -10.21 -24.44 22.41
CA PHE A 630 -8.94 -24.31 21.73
C PHE A 630 -8.51 -22.85 21.82
N VAL A 631 -7.37 -22.56 22.45
CA VAL A 631 -6.80 -21.22 22.62
C VAL A 631 -5.57 -21.13 21.73
N TYR A 632 -5.60 -20.27 20.73
CA TYR A 632 -4.48 -20.09 19.82
C TYR A 632 -3.30 -19.41 20.51
N LEU A 633 -2.10 -19.95 20.33
CA LEU A 633 -0.85 -19.39 20.86
C LEU A 633 0.07 -18.83 19.79
N GLY A 634 -0.14 -19.13 18.52
CA GLY A 634 0.69 -18.59 17.44
C GLY A 634 1.37 -19.63 16.58
N SER A 635 2.08 -19.12 15.59
CA SER A 635 2.99 -19.91 14.77
C SER A 635 4.42 -19.38 14.87
N ARG A 636 5.39 -20.27 14.66
CA ARG A 636 6.81 -19.94 14.47
C ARG A 636 7.32 -20.56 13.19
N ALA A 637 8.19 -19.85 12.47
CA ALA A 637 8.86 -20.42 11.30
C ALA A 637 9.72 -21.63 11.71
N VAL A 638 9.77 -22.64 10.85
CA VAL A 638 10.62 -23.83 11.00
C VAL A 638 11.53 -23.91 9.79
N GLU A 639 12.82 -23.71 10.01
CA GLU A 639 13.81 -23.84 8.95
C GLU A 639 13.99 -25.29 8.52
N ALA A 640 14.25 -25.48 7.23
CA ALA A 640 14.64 -26.79 6.70
C ALA A 640 16.05 -27.19 7.17
N ASP A 641 16.33 -28.49 7.27
CA ASP A 641 17.67 -28.98 7.57
C ASP A 641 18.64 -28.51 6.48
N PRO A 642 19.73 -27.82 6.83
CA PRO A 642 20.70 -27.31 5.85
C PRO A 642 21.33 -28.40 4.96
N ASN A 643 21.25 -29.67 5.35
CA ASN A 643 21.77 -30.81 4.59
C ASN A 643 20.68 -31.59 3.82
N ASP A 644 19.40 -31.37 4.14
CA ASP A 644 18.26 -32.01 3.49
C ASP A 644 17.03 -31.07 3.54
N PRO A 645 16.76 -30.31 2.47
CA PRO A 645 15.69 -29.31 2.45
C PRO A 645 14.29 -29.94 2.59
N SER A 646 14.17 -31.27 2.45
CA SER A 646 12.90 -31.97 2.68
C SER A 646 12.57 -32.23 4.14
N VAL A 647 13.51 -31.96 5.05
CA VAL A 647 13.41 -32.32 6.46
C VAL A 647 13.30 -31.06 7.30
N TYR A 648 12.25 -30.98 8.12
CA TYR A 648 12.02 -29.89 9.05
C TYR A 648 12.00 -30.46 10.46
N GLN A 649 12.88 -29.96 11.33
CA GLN A 649 13.03 -30.44 12.69
C GLN A 649 12.53 -29.40 13.68
N SER A 650 11.69 -29.83 14.60
CA SER A 650 11.24 -29.01 15.71
C SER A 650 11.14 -29.84 16.98
N GLY A 651 11.01 -29.17 18.11
CA GLY A 651 10.72 -29.80 19.40
C GLY A 651 9.29 -29.52 19.83
N ILE A 652 8.84 -30.26 20.85
CA ILE A 652 7.71 -29.82 21.67
C ILE A 652 8.09 -28.45 22.27
N PRO A 653 7.28 -27.41 22.06
CA PRO A 653 7.56 -26.06 22.53
C PRO A 653 7.52 -26.00 24.06
N ASP A 654 8.69 -25.86 24.67
CA ASP A 654 8.91 -25.68 26.10
C ASP A 654 9.01 -24.20 26.48
N GLU A 655 9.38 -23.34 25.52
CA GLU A 655 9.44 -21.89 25.63
C GLU A 655 8.57 -21.22 24.56
N TRP A 656 8.02 -20.04 24.88
CA TRP A 656 7.22 -19.24 23.96
C TRP A 656 7.45 -17.75 24.16
N VAL A 657 7.01 -16.95 23.19
CA VAL A 657 7.08 -15.50 23.28
C VAL A 657 6.19 -15.01 24.41
N ARG A 658 6.77 -14.12 25.21
CA ARG A 658 6.10 -13.41 26.28
C ARG A 658 6.26 -11.91 26.10
N PHE A 659 5.24 -11.18 26.52
CA PHE A 659 5.37 -9.75 26.80
C PHE A 659 5.41 -9.57 28.30
N ASN A 660 6.59 -9.22 28.82
CA ASN A 660 6.91 -9.26 30.24
C ASN A 660 6.63 -10.67 30.83
N ASP A 661 5.70 -10.80 31.78
CA ASP A 661 5.36 -12.07 32.44
C ASP A 661 4.20 -12.84 31.74
N TYR A 662 3.65 -12.32 30.64
CA TYR A 662 2.46 -12.88 29.99
C TYR A 662 2.84 -13.61 28.71
N VAL A 663 2.40 -14.87 28.56
CA VAL A 663 2.42 -15.55 27.25
C VAL A 663 1.54 -14.74 26.31
N VAL A 664 1.96 -14.60 25.06
CA VAL A 664 1.20 -13.85 24.05
C VAL A 664 1.03 -14.70 22.80
N PRO A 665 -0.12 -14.61 22.10
CA PRO A 665 -0.23 -15.27 20.82
C PRO A 665 0.58 -14.53 19.77
N THR A 666 1.33 -15.26 18.93
CA THR A 666 2.21 -14.65 17.92
C THR A 666 1.75 -14.94 16.49
N PHE A 667 1.61 -13.88 15.70
CA PHE A 667 1.31 -13.94 14.28
C PHE A 667 2.51 -13.47 13.48
N ILE A 668 2.99 -14.27 12.53
CA ILE A 668 4.07 -13.87 11.64
C ILE A 668 3.46 -12.95 10.57
N LEU A 669 3.85 -11.67 10.57
CA LEU A 669 3.52 -10.71 9.52
C LEU A 669 4.52 -10.78 8.37
N GLU A 670 5.79 -11.00 8.72
CA GLU A 670 6.92 -11.02 7.80
C GLU A 670 8.01 -11.93 8.38
N SER A 671 8.70 -12.68 7.51
CA SER A 671 9.86 -13.50 7.89
C SER A 671 10.90 -13.39 6.79
N THR A 672 12.05 -12.79 7.11
CA THR A 672 13.22 -12.69 6.23
C THR A 672 14.34 -13.56 6.77
N GLU A 673 15.52 -13.55 6.13
CA GLU A 673 16.72 -14.21 6.67
C GLU A 673 17.29 -13.49 7.92
N ASP A 674 17.00 -12.19 8.07
CA ASP A 674 17.60 -11.34 9.10
C ASP A 674 16.65 -11.11 10.30
N HIS A 675 15.34 -11.01 10.05
CA HIS A 675 14.34 -10.71 11.08
C HIS A 675 12.97 -11.35 10.84
N ILE A 676 12.18 -11.44 11.91
CA ILE A 676 10.77 -11.83 11.85
C ILE A 676 9.95 -10.72 12.50
N THR A 677 8.93 -10.23 11.80
CA THR A 677 7.96 -9.28 12.34
C THR A 677 6.74 -10.03 12.84
N TYR A 678 6.43 -9.89 14.12
CA TYR A 678 5.28 -10.52 14.77
C TYR A 678 4.21 -9.50 15.15
N ALA A 679 2.96 -9.96 15.23
CA ALA A 679 1.87 -9.26 15.90
C ALA A 679 1.29 -10.10 17.04
N THR A 680 0.79 -9.45 18.09
CA THR A 680 -0.04 -10.06 19.14
C THR A 680 -1.27 -9.18 19.42
N PRO A 681 -2.50 -9.71 19.53
CA PRO A 681 -3.69 -8.94 19.78
C PRO A 681 -3.76 -8.55 21.27
N ALA A 682 -4.20 -7.34 21.54
CA ALA A 682 -4.35 -6.79 22.89
C ALA A 682 -5.52 -5.80 22.92
N GLU A 683 -6.06 -5.55 24.10
CA GLU A 683 -6.92 -4.40 24.37
C GLU A 683 -6.08 -3.38 25.14
N ILE A 684 -5.90 -2.19 24.56
CA ILE A 684 -5.11 -1.11 25.11
C ILE A 684 -6.06 0.04 25.44
N ASN A 685 -6.21 0.35 26.73
CA ASN A 685 -7.13 1.36 27.26
C ASN A 685 -8.59 1.15 26.77
N ASP A 686 -9.10 -0.08 26.88
CA ASP A 686 -10.43 -0.51 26.40
C ASP A 686 -10.61 -0.47 24.85
N GLU A 687 -9.53 -0.37 24.07
CA GLU A 687 -9.56 -0.40 22.60
C GLU A 687 -8.76 -1.60 22.06
N TRP A 688 -9.37 -2.42 21.21
CA TRP A 688 -8.67 -3.56 20.58
C TRP A 688 -7.60 -3.06 19.62
N ALA A 689 -6.38 -3.57 19.77
CA ALA A 689 -5.22 -3.39 18.91
C ALA A 689 -4.38 -4.68 18.75
N TYR A 690 -3.32 -4.60 17.96
CA TYR A 690 -2.29 -5.61 17.78
C TYR A 690 -0.94 -4.98 18.12
N ILE A 691 -0.24 -5.45 19.13
CA ILE A 691 1.13 -5.03 19.42
C ILE A 691 2.05 -5.72 18.42
N VAL A 692 2.78 -4.95 17.61
CA VAL A 692 3.73 -5.40 16.60
C VAL A 692 5.16 -5.26 17.12
N PHE A 693 5.96 -6.29 16.89
CA PHE A 693 7.31 -6.38 17.42
C PHE A 693 8.20 -7.21 16.50
N GLY A 694 9.45 -6.78 16.33
CA GLY A 694 10.45 -7.46 15.53
C GLY A 694 11.30 -8.41 16.38
N TYR A 695 11.76 -9.50 15.77
CA TYR A 695 12.75 -10.42 16.29
C TYR A 695 13.94 -10.47 15.34
N ASP A 696 15.11 -10.04 15.79
CA ASP A 696 16.35 -10.12 15.01
C ASP A 696 16.96 -11.52 15.17
N ILE A 697 17.08 -12.25 14.06
CA ILE A 697 17.51 -13.67 14.05
C ILE A 697 18.99 -13.78 14.46
N ALA A 698 19.82 -12.83 14.04
CA ALA A 698 21.26 -12.86 14.28
C ALA A 698 21.63 -12.61 15.74
N THR A 699 20.90 -11.72 16.42
CA THR A 699 21.14 -11.30 17.80
C THR A 699 20.25 -12.03 18.81
N GLY A 700 19.09 -12.51 18.38
CA GLY A 700 18.04 -13.07 19.24
C GLY A 700 17.33 -12.01 20.09
N GLU A 701 17.41 -10.73 19.72
CA GLU A 701 16.80 -9.62 20.46
C GLU A 701 15.42 -9.27 19.87
N PHE A 702 14.47 -8.96 20.76
CA PHE A 702 13.18 -8.41 20.36
C PHE A 702 13.18 -6.89 20.40
N SER A 703 12.42 -6.27 19.51
CA SER A 703 12.14 -4.85 19.51
C SER A 703 10.64 -4.60 19.46
N LEU A 704 10.11 -3.87 20.44
CA LEU A 704 8.76 -3.33 20.32
C LEU A 704 8.79 -2.28 19.20
N GLN A 705 7.96 -2.47 18.18
CA GLN A 705 7.90 -1.55 17.04
C GLN A 705 6.74 -0.59 17.25
N TYR A 706 5.51 -1.11 17.17
CA TYR A 706 4.29 -0.30 17.17
C TYR A 706 3.06 -1.13 17.54
N CYS A 707 1.85 -0.59 17.45
CA CYS A 707 0.59 -1.22 17.83
C CYS A 707 -0.51 -0.86 16.83
N ILE A 708 -1.12 -1.79 16.13
CA ILE A 708 -2.16 -1.50 15.14
C ILE A 708 -3.54 -1.60 15.77
N ARG A 709 -4.38 -0.54 15.82
CA ARG A 709 -5.77 -0.68 16.28
C ARG A 709 -6.52 -1.65 15.36
N ALA A 710 -7.34 -2.50 15.98
CA ALA A 710 -8.29 -3.30 15.25
C ALA A 710 -9.54 -2.44 14.98
N ASP A 711 -10.14 -2.58 13.80
CA ASP A 711 -11.50 -2.09 13.60
C ASP A 711 -12.44 -2.85 14.53
N SER A 712 -12.99 -2.15 15.52
CA SER A 712 -13.92 -2.68 16.52
C SER A 712 -15.17 -3.37 15.96
N LEU A 713 -15.50 -3.15 14.68
CA LEU A 713 -16.58 -3.84 13.98
C LEU A 713 -16.05 -5.08 13.28
N ALA A 714 -14.92 -4.97 12.57
CA ALA A 714 -14.39 -6.02 11.69
C ALA A 714 -13.47 -7.04 12.37
N ASN A 715 -12.88 -6.68 13.53
CA ASN A 715 -11.79 -7.41 14.19
C ASN A 715 -10.53 -7.56 13.34
N ILE A 716 -10.35 -6.71 12.32
CA ILE A 716 -9.18 -6.70 11.43
C ILE A 716 -8.29 -5.50 11.79
N ALA A 717 -6.96 -5.68 11.72
CA ALA A 717 -6.00 -4.60 11.85
C ALA A 717 -6.26 -3.51 10.79
N ASN A 718 -6.34 -2.24 11.20
CA ASN A 718 -6.49 -1.10 10.29
C ASN A 718 -5.21 -0.24 10.29
N ASN A 719 -5.11 0.83 9.50
CA ASN A 719 -3.87 1.64 9.48
C ASN A 719 -3.72 2.65 10.62
N ASP A 720 -4.44 2.45 11.73
CA ASP A 720 -4.27 3.26 12.92
C ASP A 720 -3.17 2.58 13.77
N ILE A 721 -1.90 2.96 13.55
CA ILE A 721 -0.72 2.30 14.18
C ILE A 721 0.07 3.05 15.32
N PHE A 722 -0.16 2.77 16.61
CA PHE A 722 0.28 3.55 17.75
C PHE A 722 1.46 3.00 18.52
N THR A 723 1.98 3.76 19.48
CA THR A 723 3.02 3.27 20.40
C THR A 723 2.45 3.21 21.81
N LEU A 724 2.77 2.15 22.55
CA LEU A 724 2.48 2.06 23.98
C LEU A 724 3.20 3.16 24.77
N ASN A 725 2.47 3.81 25.67
CA ASN A 725 2.97 4.87 26.54
C ASN A 725 2.94 4.44 28.00
N ASP A 726 3.93 4.88 28.78
CA ASP A 726 3.96 4.68 30.24
C ASP A 726 2.61 5.05 30.87
N GLY A 727 1.94 4.06 31.47
CA GLY A 727 0.63 4.22 32.09
C GLY A 727 -0.55 3.65 31.31
N ASP A 728 -0.37 3.19 30.07
CA ASP A 728 -1.41 2.50 29.30
C ASP A 728 -1.84 1.21 29.99
N GLU A 729 -3.14 0.93 30.03
CA GLU A 729 -3.68 -0.33 30.53
C GLU A 729 -3.76 -1.33 29.37
N VAL A 730 -3.12 -2.49 29.51
CA VAL A 730 -2.99 -3.49 28.45
C VAL A 730 -3.56 -4.82 28.93
N SER A 731 -4.44 -5.41 28.12
CA SER A 731 -4.98 -6.76 28.29
C SER A 731 -4.63 -7.61 27.09
N MET A 732 -3.87 -8.69 27.27
CA MET A 732 -3.53 -9.59 26.15
C MET A 732 -4.76 -10.38 25.71
N LEU A 733 -5.07 -10.34 24.43
CA LEU A 733 -6.21 -11.01 23.82
C LEU A 733 -5.78 -12.35 23.23
N PHE A 734 -6.71 -13.30 23.19
CA PHE A 734 -6.49 -14.63 22.63
C PHE A 734 -7.67 -15.02 21.76
N TYR A 735 -7.37 -15.66 20.63
CA TYR A 735 -8.36 -16.31 19.78
C TYR A 735 -8.73 -17.66 20.39
N ILE A 736 -10.02 -17.85 20.64
CA ILE A 736 -10.55 -19.03 21.32
C ILE A 736 -11.70 -19.61 20.50
N GLN A 737 -11.54 -20.85 20.05
CA GLN A 737 -12.59 -21.64 19.43
C GLN A 737 -13.19 -22.60 20.46
N GLY A 738 -14.51 -22.63 20.54
CA GLY A 738 -15.24 -23.59 21.35
C GLY A 738 -16.14 -24.50 20.53
N TYR A 739 -16.18 -25.79 20.87
CA TYR A 739 -17.14 -26.76 20.35
C TYR A 739 -17.98 -27.30 21.49
N SER A 740 -19.30 -27.29 21.34
CA SER A 740 -20.20 -27.67 22.45
C SER A 740 -21.25 -28.69 22.04
N ASP A 741 -21.27 -29.80 22.79
CA ASP A 741 -22.37 -30.78 22.74
C ASP A 741 -23.53 -30.39 23.68
N ILE A 742 -23.45 -29.24 24.35
CA ILE A 742 -24.48 -28.74 25.26
C ILE A 742 -25.71 -28.32 24.43
N PRO A 743 -26.91 -28.91 24.66
CA PRO A 743 -28.10 -28.56 23.89
C PRO A 743 -28.45 -27.07 23.96
N GLY A 744 -28.35 -26.37 22.83
CA GLY A 744 -28.67 -24.95 22.68
C GLY A 744 -27.48 -23.99 22.85
N TYR A 745 -26.26 -24.52 23.00
CA TYR A 745 -25.03 -23.78 22.71
C TYR A 745 -24.60 -24.09 21.27
N GLU A 746 -24.14 -23.06 20.57
CA GLU A 746 -23.54 -23.19 19.24
C GLU A 746 -22.01 -23.09 19.38
N ASP A 747 -21.30 -23.72 18.44
CA ASP A 747 -19.86 -23.55 18.31
C ASP A 747 -19.53 -22.07 18.11
N PHE A 748 -18.40 -21.61 18.63
CA PHE A 748 -18.06 -20.18 18.63
C PHE A 748 -16.56 -19.93 18.42
N VAL A 749 -16.25 -18.86 17.70
CA VAL A 749 -14.95 -18.17 17.76
C VAL A 749 -15.13 -16.94 18.64
N SER A 750 -14.19 -16.67 19.54
CA SER A 750 -14.17 -15.44 20.33
C SER A 750 -12.75 -14.94 20.51
N VAL A 751 -12.59 -13.61 20.56
CA VAL A 751 -11.35 -12.97 20.97
C VAL A 751 -11.57 -12.30 22.31
N ARG A 752 -10.77 -12.65 23.31
CA ARG A 752 -10.96 -12.14 24.67
C ARG A 752 -9.69 -12.27 25.51
N PRO A 753 -9.56 -11.46 26.59
CA PRO A 753 -8.43 -11.61 27.49
C PRO A 753 -8.57 -12.84 28.37
N ILE A 754 -7.44 -13.46 28.69
CA ILE A 754 -7.34 -14.55 29.68
C ILE A 754 -6.60 -14.12 30.95
N TYR A 755 -5.84 -13.03 30.87
CA TYR A 755 -5.18 -12.40 32.01
C TYR A 755 -5.92 -11.15 32.46
N GLU A 756 -5.68 -10.75 33.69
CA GLU A 756 -6.08 -9.42 34.17
C GLU A 756 -5.25 -8.34 33.46
N PRO A 757 -5.82 -7.16 33.19
CA PRO A 757 -5.09 -6.04 32.62
C PRO A 757 -3.89 -5.64 33.47
N PHE A 758 -2.81 -5.18 32.84
CA PHE A 758 -1.65 -4.62 33.52
C PHE A 758 -1.31 -3.22 32.99
N THR A 759 -0.56 -2.45 33.77
CA THR A 759 -0.11 -1.13 33.35
C THR A 759 1.24 -1.26 32.65
N TYR A 760 1.32 -0.81 31.40
CA TYR A 760 2.55 -0.73 30.63
C TYR A 760 3.49 0.35 31.18
N ASP A 761 4.78 0.04 31.17
CA ASP A 761 5.86 1.02 31.29
C ASP A 761 7.02 0.63 30.36
N SER A 762 7.93 1.58 30.12
CA SER A 762 9.11 1.43 29.25
C SER A 762 10.13 0.36 29.67
N SER A 763 9.88 -0.39 30.76
CA SER A 763 10.64 -1.60 31.10
C SER A 763 9.98 -2.90 30.63
N CYS A 764 8.75 -2.84 30.12
CA CYS A 764 8.10 -3.99 29.48
C CYS A 764 8.83 -4.35 28.19
N GLU A 765 9.15 -5.63 28.02
CA GLU A 765 9.89 -6.14 26.87
C GLU A 765 9.33 -7.49 26.42
N PHE A 766 9.51 -7.79 25.14
CA PHE A 766 9.31 -9.13 24.62
C PHE A 766 10.52 -10.02 24.94
N ASN A 767 10.25 -11.25 25.33
CA ASN A 767 11.27 -12.26 25.59
C ASN A 767 10.74 -13.67 25.26
N ILE A 768 11.63 -14.65 25.27
CA ILE A 768 11.27 -16.07 25.20
C ILE A 768 11.51 -16.66 26.59
N ASP A 769 10.49 -17.30 27.16
CA ASP A 769 10.56 -18.04 28.42
C ASP A 769 9.54 -19.19 28.40
N THR A 770 9.60 -20.04 29.41
CA THR A 770 8.77 -21.23 29.64
C THR A 770 7.31 -21.00 29.22
N LEU A 771 6.78 -21.83 28.31
CA LEU A 771 5.40 -21.77 27.85
C LEU A 771 4.41 -22.22 28.95
N HIS A 772 4.81 -23.19 29.78
CA HIS A 772 3.93 -23.94 30.68
C HIS A 772 3.02 -23.06 31.56
N GLN A 773 1.76 -22.97 31.15
CA GLN A 773 0.70 -22.31 31.90
C GLN A 773 -0.59 -23.11 31.80
N SER A 774 -1.15 -23.48 32.96
CA SER A 774 -2.50 -24.04 32.99
C SER A 774 -3.52 -22.92 32.83
N PHE A 775 -4.29 -22.95 31.74
CA PHE A 775 -5.44 -22.05 31.54
C PHE A 775 -6.72 -22.58 32.20
N ASP A 776 -6.65 -23.78 32.78
CA ASP A 776 -7.72 -24.41 33.53
C ASP A 776 -7.25 -24.71 34.97
N ALA A 777 -7.91 -24.12 35.96
CA ALA A 777 -7.57 -24.30 37.37
C ALA A 777 -8.15 -25.59 37.97
N ASP A 778 -9.09 -26.24 37.28
CA ASP A 778 -9.84 -27.40 37.77
C ASP A 778 -9.25 -28.75 37.29
N ASN A 779 -8.36 -28.72 36.29
CA ASN A 779 -7.68 -29.90 35.76
C ASN A 779 -6.26 -30.07 36.34
N ASP A 780 -5.89 -31.32 36.67
CA ASP A 780 -4.56 -31.68 37.21
C ASP A 780 -3.49 -31.81 36.09
N TYR A 781 -3.82 -31.41 34.87
CA TYR A 781 -2.95 -31.43 33.68
C TYR A 781 -3.40 -30.36 32.67
N PHE A 782 -2.52 -29.99 31.75
CA PHE A 782 -2.86 -29.17 30.58
C PHE A 782 -2.39 -29.85 29.29
N ILE A 783 -3.05 -29.51 28.18
CA ILE A 783 -2.78 -30.09 26.86
C ILE A 783 -2.36 -28.98 25.90
N GLU A 784 -1.28 -29.22 25.18
CA GLU A 784 -0.84 -28.43 24.04
C GLU A 784 -0.96 -29.27 22.78
N ILE A 785 -1.54 -28.68 21.76
CA ILE A 785 -1.72 -29.25 20.44
C ILE A 785 -0.82 -28.45 19.50
N MET A 786 -0.08 -29.16 18.66
CA MET A 786 0.77 -28.57 17.66
C MET A 786 0.62 -29.30 16.33
N ASN A 787 0.82 -28.60 15.23
CA ASN A 787 0.90 -29.17 13.89
C ASN A 787 1.87 -28.31 13.05
N PHE A 788 2.31 -28.83 11.92
CA PHE A 788 2.99 -28.01 10.93
C PHE A 788 1.97 -27.45 9.93
N LEU A 789 2.24 -26.26 9.43
CA LEU A 789 1.56 -25.62 8.32
C LEU A 789 2.56 -25.49 7.19
N ILE A 790 2.31 -26.19 6.09
CA ILE A 790 3.16 -26.18 4.90
C ILE A 790 2.53 -25.23 3.89
N LYS A 791 3.23 -24.17 3.52
CA LYS A 791 2.80 -23.20 2.50
C LYS A 791 3.45 -23.53 1.17
N ASP A 792 2.66 -23.64 0.11
CA ASP A 792 3.17 -23.91 -1.24
C ASP A 792 3.31 -22.64 -2.10
N SER A 793 4.00 -22.76 -3.24
CA SER A 793 4.25 -21.66 -4.17
C SER A 793 3.04 -21.13 -4.95
N PHE A 794 1.88 -21.77 -4.77
CA PHE A 794 0.59 -21.33 -5.30
C PHE A 794 -0.30 -20.69 -4.23
N GLY A 795 0.17 -20.59 -2.99
CA GLY A 795 -0.57 -19.98 -1.87
C GLY A 795 -1.50 -20.93 -1.14
N ASN A 796 -1.37 -22.25 -1.34
CA ASN A 796 -2.12 -23.23 -0.57
C ASN A 796 -1.42 -23.50 0.76
N ILE A 797 -2.22 -23.77 1.79
CA ILE A 797 -1.73 -24.09 3.14
C ILE A 797 -2.21 -25.49 3.51
N ILE A 798 -1.26 -26.37 3.83
CA ILE A 798 -1.50 -27.76 4.21
C ILE A 798 -1.18 -27.91 5.70
N ALA A 799 -2.22 -28.13 6.50
CA ALA A 799 -2.06 -28.49 7.91
C ALA A 799 -1.76 -29.99 8.05
N THR A 800 -0.73 -30.32 8.82
CA THR A 800 -0.38 -31.72 9.12
C THR A 800 -1.24 -32.33 10.23
N GLU A 801 -1.07 -33.61 10.54
CA GLU A 801 -1.72 -34.21 11.72
C GLU A 801 -1.29 -33.51 13.01
N THR A 802 -2.17 -33.54 14.03
CA THR A 802 -1.80 -32.98 15.34
C THR A 802 -0.86 -33.86 16.13
N ILE A 803 0.00 -33.21 16.88
CA ILE A 803 0.80 -33.79 17.94
C ILE A 803 0.25 -33.22 19.24
N GLU A 804 -0.16 -34.11 20.14
CA GLU A 804 -0.64 -33.77 21.47
C GLU A 804 0.50 -33.91 22.46
N SER A 805 0.67 -32.90 23.32
CA SER A 805 1.57 -32.92 24.47
C SER A 805 0.78 -32.65 25.74
N VAL A 806 0.84 -33.58 26.69
CA VAL A 806 0.11 -33.52 27.96
C VAL A 806 1.11 -33.29 29.09
N TYR A 807 0.84 -32.30 29.94
CA TYR A 807 1.72 -31.89 31.03
C TYR A 807 1.01 -31.92 32.37
N ASP A 808 1.77 -32.19 33.44
CA ASP A 808 1.27 -31.99 34.80
C ASP A 808 1.21 -30.51 35.18
N THR A 809 0.55 -30.18 36.29
CA THR A 809 0.47 -28.79 36.79
C THR A 809 1.82 -28.18 37.18
N SER A 810 2.92 -28.95 37.15
CA SER A 810 4.27 -28.46 37.40
C SER A 810 5.07 -28.26 36.11
N GLY A 811 4.45 -28.45 34.94
CA GLY A 811 5.06 -28.32 33.62
C GLY A 811 5.86 -29.55 33.18
N ASN A 812 5.76 -30.69 33.85
CA ASN A 812 6.46 -31.89 33.40
C ASN A 812 5.63 -32.62 32.34
N LEU A 813 6.25 -32.95 31.21
CA LEU A 813 5.64 -33.76 30.15
C LEU A 813 5.24 -35.15 30.67
N ILE A 814 3.95 -35.46 30.61
CA ILE A 814 3.34 -36.74 30.99
C ILE A 814 3.34 -37.70 29.79
N SER A 815 2.86 -37.22 28.65
CA SER A 815 2.77 -37.98 27.41
C SER A 815 2.82 -37.05 26.21
N PHE A 816 3.34 -37.56 25.09
CA PHE A 816 3.30 -36.88 23.82
C PHE A 816 3.05 -37.90 22.69
N GLY A 817 2.47 -37.46 21.58
CA GLY A 817 2.35 -38.29 20.38
C GLY A 817 1.36 -37.73 19.37
N ILE A 818 1.36 -38.31 18.17
CA ILE A 818 0.38 -37.97 17.13
C ILE A 818 -1.03 -38.34 17.62
N ASN A 819 -1.94 -37.38 17.56
CA ASN A 819 -3.36 -37.55 17.85
C ASN A 819 -4.16 -37.09 16.61
N THR A 820 -5.20 -37.82 16.23
CA THR A 820 -6.07 -37.43 15.09
C THR A 820 -7.48 -37.05 15.55
N ASP A 821 -7.74 -37.08 16.86
CA ASP A 821 -9.07 -36.81 17.42
C ASP A 821 -9.47 -35.33 17.27
N TYR A 822 -8.51 -34.43 17.02
CA TYR A 822 -8.70 -32.99 16.85
C TYR A 822 -8.71 -32.52 15.38
N ASP A 823 -8.44 -33.43 14.42
CA ASP A 823 -8.19 -33.05 13.02
C ASP A 823 -9.35 -32.22 12.44
N GLY A 824 -9.00 -31.07 11.86
CA GLY A 824 -9.94 -30.13 11.23
C GLY A 824 -10.69 -29.19 12.18
N ARG A 825 -10.61 -29.38 13.51
CA ARG A 825 -11.35 -28.53 14.48
C ARG A 825 -10.62 -27.25 14.85
N TYR A 826 -9.30 -27.22 14.74
CA TYR A 826 -8.47 -26.04 15.06
C TYR A 826 -7.88 -25.39 13.79
N THR A 827 -7.97 -26.01 12.61
CA THR A 827 -7.54 -25.43 11.34
C THR A 827 -8.31 -24.14 11.01
N ASN A 828 -9.60 -24.12 11.38
CA ASN A 828 -10.44 -22.93 11.32
C ASN A 828 -9.89 -21.75 12.14
N LEU A 829 -9.08 -21.97 13.20
CA LEU A 829 -8.45 -20.85 13.92
C LEU A 829 -7.42 -20.19 13.01
N TYR A 830 -6.49 -20.95 12.42
CA TYR A 830 -5.49 -20.41 11.49
C TYR A 830 -6.15 -19.65 10.33
N ASP A 831 -7.15 -20.26 9.69
CA ASP A 831 -7.87 -19.65 8.56
C ASP A 831 -8.70 -18.42 9.00
N ALA A 832 -9.29 -18.41 10.20
CA ALA A 832 -9.99 -17.25 10.76
C ALA A 832 -9.04 -16.15 11.32
N MET A 833 -7.72 -16.35 11.23
CA MET A 833 -6.71 -15.39 11.69
C MET A 833 -5.82 -14.89 10.53
N SER A 834 -5.73 -15.65 9.43
CA SER A 834 -5.20 -15.15 8.16
C SER A 834 -6.16 -14.16 7.47
N THR A 835 -7.44 -14.18 7.88
CA THR A 835 -8.46 -13.14 7.66
C THR A 835 -8.32 -11.98 8.61
#